data_AF-A0A813ERI8-F1
#
_entry.id   AF-A0A813ERI8-F1
#
_cell.length_a   1.000
_cell.length_b   1.000
_cell.length_c   1.000
_cell.angle_alpha   90.00
_cell.angle_beta   90.00
_cell.angle_gamma   90.00
#
_symmetry.space_group_name_H-M   'P 1'
#
loop_
_entity.id
_entity.type
_entity.pdbx_description
1 polymer ?
#
loop_
_entity_poly.entity_id
_entity_poly.type
_entity_poly.pdbx_seq_one_letter_code
_entity_poly.pdbx_strand_id
1 'polypeptide(L)'
;MAPSLSAPGALAYDLVGEAEPQLDLRCTSTRRCWAAIAKRKLAVWAGGGVLAGVFLLVAWGLTGKDVPKTTTASWGGLSARFAVPPSQQCDFFIFTHVGNAAQLDTYLAYPLEDLLVGGFRKGVMVMYVMPKKEWAVMLKYVEDLVANEAAPEPKELQVLNQTCHEKMERADTDAATHDLHRIRMLSPLDFRDTLLSIRYRLGPLNFQQWLGHTTYDAPKLVDAIMRVRALGNGFPVFRFDIDVICNAYTKDSMASIKEAVYRGVEDYKASIDDPMVQSFVLSQQYAAMPASDKSEFNSWNEAFSTRANPALLATPALCNATQWKADGSWGKFLPSPGELTAATHANALMAFYGLQEVPGHPRLQAAQPSTSASAAARREEDILKLGNTFVGANPMRAIISGAALATGPGVTLDLPPFLHTDLNIMWIDDHCLDRMTREIMGTKRNALPSENQARVVKARPQPANVAKYTLEVYMPTLLYGIIMDRWINSHPDSYLLKYNPSDLPKVELFTQALAELMPADGRAQGPFTRAMQEVRNKALMLDVTATMKLKAELWSGACARLQDVYWQWGHLPEPEVEGQPTPTFASLWATGRVCSQPGLESYCSNPGYSKLGQGLVSPSWHAEARATASSRATLPALTRSDLNPALATKVDELVESAVTYLQWFLEWPRVVQAIRDERIGRLPSDVAWRVRLPVPPLGQ
;
A
#
# COMPACT_ATOMS: atom_id res chain seq x y z
N MET A 1 6.59 -42.55 -10.03
CA MET A 1 5.18 -42.17 -9.79
C MET A 1 5.20 -40.87 -9.01
N ALA A 2 5.16 -39.74 -9.71
CA ALA A 2 5.19 -38.40 -9.13
C ALA A 2 3.75 -37.92 -8.89
N PRO A 3 3.44 -37.23 -7.78
CA PRO A 3 2.09 -36.74 -7.54
C PRO A 3 1.85 -35.46 -8.36
N SER A 4 0.69 -35.41 -9.01
CA SER A 4 0.19 -34.24 -9.74
C SER A 4 -0.12 -33.11 -8.77
N LEU A 5 0.59 -31.98 -8.89
CA LEU A 5 0.23 -30.72 -8.26
C LEU A 5 -1.02 -30.17 -8.95
N SER A 6 -2.19 -30.31 -8.30
CA SER A 6 -3.41 -29.59 -8.67
C SER A 6 -3.23 -28.11 -8.36
N ALA A 7 -3.43 -27.26 -9.36
CA ALA A 7 -3.39 -25.80 -9.21
C ALA A 7 -4.40 -25.32 -8.15
N PRO A 8 -4.01 -24.45 -7.21
CA PRO A 8 -4.96 -23.81 -6.30
C PRO A 8 -5.85 -22.85 -7.11
N GLY A 9 -7.17 -22.92 -6.86
CA GLY A 9 -8.15 -22.07 -7.49
C GLY A 9 -7.89 -20.60 -7.19
N ALA A 10 -7.37 -19.88 -8.19
CA ALA A 10 -7.24 -18.43 -8.14
C ALA A 10 -8.64 -17.81 -7.96
N LEU A 11 -8.83 -17.06 -6.87
CA LEU A 11 -9.94 -16.13 -6.74
C LEU A 11 -9.78 -15.09 -7.86
N ALA A 12 -10.56 -15.26 -8.93
CA ALA A 12 -10.64 -14.28 -9.98
C ALA A 12 -11.26 -13.00 -9.38
N TYR A 13 -10.42 -11.99 -9.16
CA TYR A 13 -10.88 -10.62 -8.96
C TYR A 13 -11.56 -10.17 -10.26
N ASP A 14 -12.88 -10.29 -10.30
CA ASP A 14 -13.69 -9.57 -11.26
C ASP A 14 -13.80 -8.14 -10.74
N LEU A 15 -13.00 -7.25 -11.32
CA LEU A 15 -13.25 -5.82 -11.23
C LEU A 15 -14.63 -5.59 -11.85
N VAL A 16 -15.56 -5.20 -10.97
CA VAL A 16 -16.93 -4.76 -11.28
C VAL A 16 -16.89 -3.90 -12.53
N GLY A 17 -17.60 -4.32 -13.58
CA GLY A 17 -17.83 -3.49 -14.75
C GLY A 17 -18.39 -2.15 -14.31
N GLU A 18 -17.66 -1.08 -14.62
CA GLU A 18 -18.07 0.29 -14.39
C GLU A 18 -19.41 0.51 -15.10
N ALA A 19 -20.51 0.51 -14.35
CA ALA A 19 -21.78 1.00 -14.83
C ALA A 19 -21.68 2.53 -14.88
N GLU A 20 -21.88 3.11 -16.06
CA GLU A 20 -22.03 4.55 -16.25
C GLU A 20 -23.10 5.10 -15.30
N PRO A 21 -22.81 6.12 -14.47
CA PRO A 21 -23.86 6.89 -13.85
C PRO A 21 -24.31 7.98 -14.84
N GLN A 22 -25.57 7.90 -15.28
CA GLN A 22 -26.27 9.06 -15.80
C GLN A 22 -26.37 10.10 -14.67
N LEU A 23 -25.63 11.19 -14.81
CA LEU A 23 -25.68 12.34 -13.91
C LEU A 23 -26.95 13.15 -14.20
N ASP A 24 -27.91 13.10 -13.28
CA ASP A 24 -29.03 14.03 -13.25
C ASP A 24 -28.57 15.35 -12.61
N LEU A 25 -28.41 16.38 -13.46
CA LEU A 25 -27.95 17.71 -13.09
C LEU A 25 -29.08 18.52 -12.47
N ARG A 26 -29.19 18.53 -11.14
CA ARG A 26 -29.84 19.62 -10.40
C ARG A 26 -29.14 19.88 -9.07
N CYS A 27 -28.19 20.82 -9.05
CA CYS A 27 -27.88 21.56 -7.83
C CYS A 27 -27.66 23.04 -8.15
N THR A 28 -28.63 23.84 -7.73
CA THR A 28 -28.71 25.29 -7.82
C THR A 28 -27.90 25.96 -6.72
N SER A 29 -27.09 26.96 -7.10
CA SER A 29 -26.63 28.12 -6.30
C SER A 29 -26.01 27.84 -4.92
N THR A 30 -24.74 28.17 -4.68
CA THR A 30 -24.38 29.56 -4.35
C THR A 30 -22.86 29.78 -4.43
N ARG A 31 -22.47 30.73 -5.28
CA ARG A 31 -21.16 31.41 -5.24
C ARG A 31 -21.16 32.43 -4.10
N ARG A 32 -20.11 32.49 -3.28
CA ARG A 32 -19.33 33.72 -2.95
C ARG A 32 -18.33 33.52 -1.81
N CYS A 33 -17.14 34.11 -2.05
CA CYS A 33 -16.09 34.53 -1.10
C CYS A 33 -15.30 33.35 -0.49
N TRP A 34 -13.98 33.28 -0.59
CA TRP A 34 -13.03 34.29 -0.10
C TRP A 34 -11.78 34.43 -0.97
N ALA A 35 -11.44 35.69 -1.25
CA ALA A 35 -10.12 36.18 -1.64
C ALA A 35 -9.71 37.26 -0.62
N ALA A 36 -8.39 37.43 -0.44
CA ALA A 36 -7.68 38.23 0.60
C ALA A 36 -7.53 37.46 1.93
N ILE A 37 -6.32 37.28 2.48
CA ILE A 37 -5.42 38.35 2.93
C ILE A 37 -3.94 37.94 2.71
N ALA A 38 -3.21 38.82 2.04
CA ALA A 38 -1.76 38.93 2.10
C ALA A 38 -1.39 40.36 2.55
N LYS A 39 -0.31 40.47 3.34
CA LYS A 39 0.48 41.66 3.77
C LYS A 39 0.08 42.39 5.05
N ARG A 40 0.98 42.30 6.05
CA ARG A 40 1.63 43.40 6.83
C ARG A 40 2.78 42.78 7.66
N LYS A 41 4.06 42.93 7.26
CA LYS A 41 5.13 43.84 7.80
C LYS A 41 5.12 44.00 9.34
N LEU A 42 6.12 43.62 10.16
CA LEU A 42 7.59 43.87 10.29
C LEU A 42 7.87 44.82 11.48
N ALA A 43 8.95 44.51 12.24
CA ALA A 43 9.77 45.38 13.12
C ALA A 43 9.35 45.43 14.63
N VAL A 44 10.18 45.36 15.70
CA VAL A 44 11.65 45.33 16.00
C VAL A 44 11.87 44.91 17.49
N TRP A 45 13.12 44.49 17.83
CA TRP A 45 13.89 44.49 19.12
C TRP A 45 14.13 43.09 19.77
N ALA A 46 15.33 42.64 20.16
CA ALA A 46 16.69 43.22 20.12
C ALA A 46 17.79 42.16 20.43
N GLY A 47 19.03 42.44 19.96
CA GLY A 47 20.40 42.08 20.42
C GLY A 47 20.75 40.63 20.81
N GLY A 48 21.91 40.05 20.51
CA GLY A 48 23.19 40.53 19.97
C GLY A 48 24.31 39.50 20.29
N GLY A 49 25.40 39.49 19.50
CA GLY A 49 26.66 38.73 19.73
C GLY A 49 26.79 37.48 18.83
N VAL A 50 27.46 37.50 17.68
CA VAL A 50 28.92 37.57 17.42
C VAL A 50 29.71 36.51 18.21
N LEU A 51 30.06 35.40 17.55
CA LEU A 51 31.44 34.87 17.50
C LEU A 51 31.52 33.68 16.54
N ALA A 52 32.06 33.95 15.34
CA ALA A 52 32.73 32.97 14.51
C ALA A 52 34.24 33.04 14.81
N GLY A 53 34.86 31.90 15.08
CA GLY A 53 36.32 31.70 15.14
C GLY A 53 36.56 30.20 14.94
N VAL A 54 36.98 29.75 13.77
CA VAL A 54 38.39 29.65 13.33
C VAL A 54 39.25 28.99 14.41
N PHE A 55 39.51 27.69 14.25
CA PHE A 55 40.74 27.08 14.73
C PHE A 55 41.38 26.26 13.61
N LEU A 56 42.56 26.73 13.20
CA LEU A 56 43.50 26.13 12.28
C LEU A 56 44.40 25.12 13.02
N LEU A 57 44.72 24.02 12.33
CA LEU A 57 46.05 23.42 12.14
C LEU A 57 47.02 23.27 13.33
N VAL A 58 47.40 22.01 13.58
CA VAL A 58 48.77 21.66 13.98
C VAL A 58 49.46 21.04 12.77
N ALA A 59 50.56 21.67 12.36
CA ALA A 59 51.44 21.26 11.29
C ALA A 59 52.58 20.37 11.81
N TRP A 60 52.91 19.34 11.04
CA TRP A 60 54.24 18.75 10.86
C TRP A 60 54.35 18.59 9.33
N GLY A 61 55.33 19.09 8.58
CA GLY A 61 56.68 19.49 8.92
C GLY A 61 57.65 18.78 7.96
N LEU A 62 57.58 19.03 6.65
CA LEU A 62 58.67 18.71 5.71
C LEU A 62 58.75 19.76 4.61
N THR A 63 59.88 20.47 4.61
CA THR A 63 60.34 21.45 3.63
C THR A 63 60.88 20.74 2.38
N GLY A 64 60.41 21.15 1.21
CA GLY A 64 60.98 20.75 -0.08
C GLY A 64 60.44 21.64 -1.20
N LYS A 65 61.34 22.30 -1.90
CA LYS A 65 61.10 23.35 -2.90
C LYS A 65 60.34 22.84 -4.13
N ASP A 66 59.70 23.79 -4.82
CA ASP A 66 59.14 23.71 -6.17
C ASP A 66 57.79 22.98 -6.34
N VAL A 67 56.69 23.72 -6.08
CA VAL A 67 55.37 23.42 -6.64
C VAL A 67 54.90 24.64 -7.46
N PRO A 68 54.59 24.49 -8.76
CA PRO A 68 54.13 25.59 -9.60
C PRO A 68 52.80 26.13 -9.09
N LYS A 69 52.59 27.45 -9.21
CA LYS A 69 51.29 28.11 -9.02
C LYS A 69 50.26 27.51 -9.98
N THR A 70 49.54 26.49 -9.55
CA THR A 70 48.33 26.04 -10.22
C THR A 70 47.23 27.05 -9.92
N THR A 71 46.79 27.66 -11.01
CA THR A 71 45.50 28.32 -11.20
C THR A 71 44.44 27.82 -10.21
N THR A 72 43.91 28.74 -9.42
CA THR A 72 42.56 28.64 -8.84
C THR A 72 41.56 28.54 -9.99
N ALA A 73 41.42 27.33 -10.55
CA ALA A 73 40.31 26.97 -11.39
C ALA A 73 39.05 27.06 -10.52
N SER A 74 38.18 27.99 -10.86
CA SER A 74 36.89 28.17 -10.23
C SER A 74 36.10 26.86 -10.34
N TRP A 75 35.78 26.26 -9.19
CA TRP A 75 34.82 25.16 -9.08
C TRP A 75 33.43 25.54 -9.64
N GLY A 76 33.16 26.83 -9.87
CA GLY A 76 31.95 27.31 -10.54
C GLY A 76 31.88 27.01 -12.05
N GLY A 77 32.98 26.68 -12.72
CA GLY A 77 32.98 26.37 -14.16
C GLY A 77 32.59 24.92 -14.51
N LEU A 78 32.76 23.99 -13.57
CA LEU A 78 32.43 22.57 -13.77
C LEU A 78 30.93 22.29 -13.55
N SER A 79 30.24 22.99 -12.64
CA SER A 79 28.80 22.77 -12.44
C SER A 79 27.95 23.29 -13.60
N ALA A 80 28.38 24.37 -14.27
CA ALA A 80 27.67 24.93 -15.43
C ALA A 80 27.72 24.04 -16.69
N ARG A 81 28.73 23.15 -16.81
CA ARG A 81 28.88 22.23 -17.95
C ARG A 81 28.03 20.96 -17.85
N PHE A 82 27.43 20.68 -16.69
CA PHE A 82 26.57 19.52 -16.45
C PHE A 82 25.14 19.91 -16.05
N ALA A 83 24.76 21.18 -16.20
CA ALA A 83 23.39 21.61 -15.94
C ALA A 83 22.45 20.93 -16.95
N VAL A 84 21.61 20.02 -16.45
CA VAL A 84 20.52 19.43 -17.23
C VAL A 84 19.62 20.59 -17.71
N PRO A 85 19.33 20.69 -19.02
CA PRO A 85 18.44 21.73 -19.54
C PRO A 85 17.15 21.79 -18.71
N PRO A 86 16.60 22.98 -18.41
CA PRO A 86 15.37 23.07 -17.61
C PRO A 86 14.20 22.25 -18.16
N SER A 87 14.13 22.04 -19.47
CA SER A 87 13.11 21.17 -20.08
C SER A 87 13.32 19.69 -19.79
N GLN A 88 14.56 19.28 -19.53
CA GLN A 88 15.00 17.92 -19.18
C GLN A 88 15.12 17.68 -17.68
N GLN A 89 14.81 18.68 -16.83
CA GLN A 89 14.76 18.49 -15.40
C GLN A 89 13.62 17.52 -15.03
N CYS A 90 13.94 16.58 -14.13
CA CYS A 90 13.01 15.67 -13.52
C CYS A 90 13.30 15.58 -12.01
N ASP A 91 12.28 15.82 -11.20
CA ASP A 91 12.35 15.85 -9.74
C ASP A 91 11.58 14.70 -9.09
N PHE A 92 10.77 13.97 -9.86
CA PHE A 92 10.00 12.81 -9.42
C PHE A 92 9.42 12.02 -10.60
N PHE A 93 9.10 10.75 -10.35
CA PHE A 93 8.28 9.91 -11.21
C PHE A 93 6.96 9.57 -10.51
N ILE A 94 5.89 9.42 -11.29
CA ILE A 94 4.61 8.85 -10.86
C ILE A 94 4.42 7.54 -11.63
N PHE A 95 4.16 6.45 -10.93
CA PHE A 95 3.73 5.18 -11.50
C PHE A 95 2.27 4.92 -11.13
N THR A 96 1.45 4.60 -12.13
CA THR A 96 0.06 4.18 -11.94
C THR A 96 -0.28 3.01 -12.85
N HIS A 97 -1.06 2.05 -12.33
CA HIS A 97 -1.61 0.96 -13.14
C HIS A 97 -2.93 1.38 -13.78
N VAL A 98 -3.12 0.98 -15.04
CA VAL A 98 -4.35 1.16 -15.81
C VAL A 98 -4.85 -0.22 -16.25
N GLY A 99 -5.99 -0.64 -15.71
CA GLY A 99 -6.57 -1.96 -15.99
C GLY A 99 -7.28 -2.07 -17.34
N ASN A 100 -7.54 -0.96 -18.04
CA ASN A 100 -8.26 -0.93 -19.31
C ASN A 100 -7.75 0.18 -20.23
N ALA A 101 -7.21 -0.20 -21.39
CA ALA A 101 -6.69 0.74 -22.38
C ALA A 101 -7.77 1.70 -22.93
N ALA A 102 -9.04 1.31 -22.92
CA ALA A 102 -10.14 2.18 -23.38
C ALA A 102 -10.33 3.43 -22.50
N GLN A 103 -9.89 3.38 -21.23
CA GLN A 103 -10.00 4.52 -20.31
C GLN A 103 -8.89 5.57 -20.50
N LEU A 104 -7.88 5.30 -21.33
CA LEU A 104 -6.75 6.22 -21.51
C LEU A 104 -7.17 7.60 -22.03
N ASP A 105 -8.10 7.66 -23.00
CA ASP A 105 -8.60 8.97 -23.49
C ASP A 105 -9.35 9.72 -22.37
N THR A 106 -10.11 9.01 -21.53
CA THR A 106 -10.77 9.60 -20.35
C THR A 106 -9.76 10.17 -19.37
N TYR A 107 -8.66 9.47 -19.11
CA TYR A 107 -7.61 9.94 -18.19
C TYR A 107 -6.79 11.09 -18.78
N LEU A 108 -6.55 11.11 -20.09
CA LEU A 108 -5.88 12.20 -20.79
C LEU A 108 -6.69 13.50 -20.80
N ALA A 109 -8.01 13.44 -20.58
CA ALA A 109 -8.85 14.64 -20.47
C ALA A 109 -8.64 15.40 -19.15
N TYR A 110 -7.94 14.83 -18.17
CA TYR A 110 -7.59 15.50 -16.92
C TYR A 110 -6.40 16.47 -17.12
N PRO A 111 -6.26 17.52 -16.30
CA PRO A 111 -5.16 18.50 -16.42
C PRO A 111 -3.84 17.94 -15.88
N LEU A 112 -3.34 16.84 -16.45
CA LEU A 112 -2.11 16.15 -16.01
C LEU A 112 -0.86 17.02 -16.19
N GLU A 113 -0.86 17.94 -17.15
CA GLU A 113 0.25 18.87 -17.39
C GLU A 113 0.48 19.82 -16.20
N ASP A 114 -0.60 20.23 -15.50
CA ASP A 114 -0.51 21.07 -14.29
C ASP A 114 0.28 20.39 -13.17
N LEU A 115 0.19 19.06 -13.12
CA LEU A 115 0.91 18.21 -12.17
C LEU A 115 2.38 18.03 -12.57
N LEU A 116 2.65 17.83 -13.85
CA LEU A 116 3.97 17.39 -14.35
C LEU A 116 4.89 18.55 -14.77
N VAL A 117 4.33 19.70 -15.13
CA VAL A 117 5.07 20.86 -15.65
C VAL A 117 4.72 22.15 -14.92
N GLY A 118 3.47 22.31 -14.44
CA GLY A 118 2.91 23.59 -13.97
C GLY A 118 3.47 24.18 -12.66
N GLY A 119 4.73 23.92 -12.26
CA GLY A 119 5.30 24.45 -11.01
C GLY A 119 6.82 24.38 -10.90
N PHE A 120 7.35 24.44 -9.67
CA PHE A 120 8.79 24.47 -9.41
C PHE A 120 9.45 23.08 -9.42
N ARG A 121 8.66 22.00 -9.38
CA ARG A 121 9.13 20.63 -9.60
C ARG A 121 8.49 20.08 -10.86
N LYS A 122 9.26 19.32 -11.63
CA LYS A 122 8.84 18.70 -12.88
C LYS A 122 8.89 17.19 -12.79
N GLY A 123 7.90 16.52 -13.35
CA GLY A 123 7.74 15.07 -13.21
C GLY A 123 7.63 14.32 -14.52
N VAL A 124 7.65 13.00 -14.40
CA VAL A 124 7.21 12.05 -15.44
C VAL A 124 6.13 11.16 -14.83
N MET A 125 5.02 10.98 -15.54
CA MET A 125 3.97 10.02 -15.21
C MET A 125 4.06 8.83 -16.14
N VAL A 126 4.13 7.64 -15.56
CA VAL A 126 4.10 6.36 -16.25
C VAL A 126 2.77 5.67 -15.94
N MET A 127 1.93 5.55 -16.96
CA MET A 127 0.70 4.76 -16.97
C MET A 127 1.01 3.37 -17.52
N TYR A 128 1.13 2.39 -16.63
CA TYR A 128 1.33 0.99 -17.04
C TYR A 128 -0.02 0.33 -17.33
N VAL A 129 -0.28 0.08 -18.60
CA VAL A 129 -1.54 -0.44 -19.12
C VAL A 129 -1.45 -1.95 -19.23
N MET A 130 -2.12 -2.64 -18.32
CA MET A 130 -2.09 -4.09 -18.26
C MET A 130 -3.48 -4.62 -17.92
N PRO A 131 -4.27 -4.98 -18.93
CA PRO A 131 -5.51 -5.70 -18.73
C PRO A 131 -5.25 -7.16 -18.29
N LYS A 132 -6.32 -7.88 -17.96
CA LYS A 132 -6.25 -9.12 -17.18
C LYS A 132 -5.47 -10.26 -17.85
N LYS A 133 -5.50 -10.39 -19.18
CA LYS A 133 -4.99 -11.59 -19.87
C LYS A 133 -3.56 -11.40 -20.37
N GLU A 134 -3.16 -10.16 -20.57
CA GLU A 134 -1.96 -9.75 -21.26
C GLU A 134 -0.71 -10.09 -20.47
N TRP A 135 -0.78 -10.12 -19.13
CA TRP A 135 0.33 -10.59 -18.31
C TRP A 135 0.67 -12.06 -18.58
N ALA A 136 -0.32 -12.94 -18.54
CA ALA A 136 -0.11 -14.37 -18.80
C ALA A 136 0.39 -14.61 -20.24
N VAL A 137 -0.12 -13.85 -21.21
CA VAL A 137 0.37 -13.88 -22.61
C VAL A 137 1.83 -13.41 -22.68
N MET A 138 2.20 -12.36 -21.94
CA MET A 138 3.57 -11.87 -21.88
C MET A 138 4.53 -12.90 -21.30
N LEU A 139 4.19 -13.56 -20.19
CA LEU A 139 5.04 -14.58 -19.59
C LEU A 139 5.23 -15.77 -20.53
N LYS A 140 4.16 -16.21 -21.20
CA LYS A 140 4.25 -17.25 -22.21
C LYS A 140 5.17 -16.82 -23.36
N TYR A 141 5.04 -15.59 -23.82
CA TYR A 141 5.90 -15.05 -24.88
C TYR A 141 7.37 -15.03 -24.47
N VAL A 142 7.69 -14.68 -23.23
CA VAL A 142 9.05 -14.75 -22.70
C VAL A 142 9.58 -16.19 -22.73
N GLU A 143 8.77 -17.19 -22.37
CA GLU A 143 9.17 -18.60 -22.51
C GLU A 143 9.40 -19.01 -23.97
N ASP A 144 8.53 -18.57 -24.88
CA ASP A 144 8.66 -18.86 -26.31
C ASP A 144 9.94 -18.23 -26.89
N LEU A 145 10.32 -17.03 -26.44
CA LEU A 145 11.57 -16.36 -26.84
C LEU A 145 12.82 -17.10 -26.36
N VAL A 146 12.79 -17.69 -25.16
CA VAL A 146 13.90 -18.51 -24.66
C VAL A 146 14.08 -19.77 -25.52
N ALA A 147 12.98 -20.35 -26.01
CA ALA A 147 13.01 -21.52 -26.88
C ALA A 147 13.37 -21.18 -28.33
N ASN A 148 12.95 -20.00 -28.80
CA ASN A 148 13.17 -19.48 -30.14
C ASN A 148 13.23 -17.95 -30.11
N GLU A 149 14.42 -17.38 -30.27
CA GLU A 149 14.63 -15.92 -30.27
C GLU A 149 13.82 -15.20 -31.37
N ALA A 150 13.42 -15.92 -32.44
CA ALA A 150 12.58 -15.41 -33.51
C ALA A 150 11.07 -15.63 -33.27
N ALA A 151 10.65 -15.99 -32.05
CA ALA A 151 9.24 -16.14 -31.72
C ALA A 151 8.50 -14.82 -32.00
N PRO A 152 7.41 -14.85 -32.80
CA PRO A 152 6.67 -13.64 -33.13
C PRO A 152 5.97 -13.10 -31.89
N GLU A 153 5.94 -11.78 -31.75
CA GLU A 153 5.18 -11.11 -30.69
C GLU A 153 3.70 -11.50 -30.78
N PRO A 154 3.03 -11.84 -29.67
CA PRO A 154 1.60 -12.11 -29.66
C PRO A 154 0.79 -10.90 -30.12
N LYS A 155 -0.23 -11.13 -30.97
CA LYS A 155 -1.03 -10.06 -31.58
C LYS A 155 -1.71 -9.19 -30.52
N GLU A 156 -2.19 -9.77 -29.42
CA GLU A 156 -2.85 -8.99 -28.36
C GLU A 156 -1.88 -8.00 -27.70
N LEU A 157 -0.62 -8.40 -27.50
CA LEU A 157 0.42 -7.53 -26.92
C LEU A 157 0.85 -6.44 -27.89
N GLN A 158 0.99 -6.76 -29.18
CA GLN A 158 1.29 -5.78 -30.23
C GLN A 158 0.20 -4.70 -30.31
N VAL A 159 -1.09 -5.10 -30.35
CA VAL A 159 -2.21 -4.17 -30.42
C VAL A 159 -2.27 -3.27 -29.18
N LEU A 160 -2.06 -3.85 -27.99
CA LEU A 160 -2.02 -3.07 -26.76
C LEU A 160 -0.85 -2.09 -26.75
N ASN A 161 0.36 -2.53 -27.12
CA ASN A 161 1.55 -1.68 -27.20
C ASN A 161 1.34 -0.53 -28.20
N GLN A 162 0.89 -0.84 -29.41
CA GLN A 162 0.57 0.17 -30.42
C GLN A 162 -0.46 1.18 -29.89
N THR A 163 -1.54 0.71 -29.26
CA THR A 163 -2.55 1.59 -28.66
C THR A 163 -1.94 2.53 -27.63
N CYS A 164 -1.07 2.01 -26.75
CA CYS A 164 -0.40 2.82 -25.73
C CYS A 164 0.51 3.89 -26.36
N HIS A 165 1.33 3.51 -27.34
CA HIS A 165 2.25 4.43 -28.01
C HIS A 165 1.51 5.49 -28.84
N GLU A 166 0.44 5.14 -29.56
CA GLU A 166 -0.41 6.11 -30.28
C GLU A 166 -1.12 7.10 -29.34
N LYS A 167 -1.43 6.69 -28.10
CA LYS A 167 -2.02 7.56 -27.08
C LYS A 167 -0.96 8.44 -26.41
N MET A 168 0.24 7.90 -26.18
CA MET A 168 1.41 8.63 -25.69
C MET A 168 1.82 9.75 -26.66
N GLU A 169 1.97 9.44 -27.95
CA GLU A 169 2.30 10.44 -28.98
C GLU A 169 1.26 11.56 -29.07
N ARG A 170 -0.03 11.25 -28.86
CA ARG A 170 -1.10 12.26 -28.80
C ARG A 170 -1.09 13.09 -27.53
N ALA A 171 -0.54 12.58 -26.43
CA ALA A 171 -0.36 13.33 -25.19
C ALA A 171 0.81 14.33 -25.31
N ASP A 172 1.82 14.03 -26.12
CA ASP A 172 3.00 14.87 -26.34
C ASP A 172 2.77 15.97 -27.38
N THR A 173 1.70 16.76 -27.24
CA THR A 173 1.35 17.84 -28.18
C THR A 173 1.91 19.22 -27.79
N ASP A 174 2.33 19.41 -26.54
CA ASP A 174 3.00 20.62 -26.06
C ASP A 174 4.52 20.38 -25.94
N ALA A 175 5.34 21.35 -26.33
CA ALA A 175 6.79 21.34 -26.11
C ALA A 175 7.17 21.08 -24.65
N ALA A 176 6.33 21.48 -23.70
CA ALA A 176 6.55 21.30 -22.26
C ALA A 176 6.46 19.84 -21.78
N THR A 177 5.63 19.01 -22.43
CA THR A 177 5.47 17.57 -22.16
C THR A 177 6.32 16.71 -23.09
N HIS A 178 6.55 17.16 -24.32
CA HIS A 178 7.24 16.43 -25.37
C HIS A 178 8.74 16.16 -25.12
N ASP A 179 9.51 17.11 -24.57
CA ASP A 179 10.98 16.98 -24.46
C ASP A 179 11.49 15.77 -23.64
N LEU A 180 10.68 15.30 -22.67
CA LEU A 180 10.98 14.11 -21.86
C LEU A 180 9.94 12.99 -22.02
N HIS A 181 8.94 13.17 -22.89
CA HIS A 181 7.72 12.36 -22.89
C HIS A 181 7.17 12.25 -21.47
N ARG A 182 6.70 13.37 -20.91
CA ARG A 182 6.34 13.45 -19.48
C ARG A 182 5.13 12.60 -19.14
N ILE A 183 4.29 12.25 -20.11
CA ILE A 183 3.22 11.26 -19.96
C ILE A 183 3.62 10.05 -20.79
N ARG A 184 3.87 8.91 -20.14
CA ARG A 184 4.31 7.68 -20.79
C ARG A 184 3.27 6.59 -20.59
N MET A 185 2.83 5.98 -21.67
CA MET A 185 1.86 4.88 -21.62
C MET A 185 2.55 3.61 -22.07
N LEU A 186 2.76 2.69 -21.13
CA LEU A 186 3.59 1.51 -21.34
C LEU A 186 2.74 0.25 -21.19
N SER A 187 3.02 -0.77 -21.99
CA SER A 187 2.40 -2.10 -21.93
C SER A 187 3.42 -3.15 -21.44
N PRO A 188 3.01 -4.41 -21.18
CA PRO A 188 3.94 -5.47 -20.82
C PRO A 188 5.07 -5.68 -21.85
N LEU A 189 4.79 -5.40 -23.12
CA LEU A 189 5.74 -5.59 -24.22
C LEU A 189 6.94 -4.63 -24.13
N ASP A 190 6.78 -3.44 -23.54
CA ASP A 190 7.87 -2.48 -23.33
C ASP A 190 8.93 -2.99 -22.34
N PHE A 191 8.61 -4.04 -21.57
CA PHE A 191 9.51 -4.68 -20.60
C PHE A 191 10.03 -6.04 -21.07
N ARG A 192 9.88 -6.39 -22.35
CA ARG A 192 10.26 -7.69 -22.93
C ARG A 192 11.69 -8.09 -22.57
N ASP A 193 12.66 -7.23 -22.88
CA ASP A 193 14.08 -7.54 -22.70
C ASP A 193 14.45 -7.66 -21.21
N THR A 194 13.86 -6.81 -20.35
CA THR A 194 14.02 -6.92 -18.89
C THR A 194 13.46 -8.23 -18.36
N LEU A 195 12.24 -8.62 -18.77
CA LEU A 195 11.60 -9.86 -18.34
C LEU A 195 12.37 -11.09 -18.85
N LEU A 196 12.91 -11.03 -20.06
CA LEU A 196 13.78 -12.07 -20.61
C LEU A 196 15.08 -12.20 -19.81
N SER A 197 15.71 -11.08 -19.42
CA SER A 197 16.88 -11.05 -18.53
C SER A 197 16.57 -11.70 -17.17
N ILE A 198 15.43 -11.34 -16.56
CA ILE A 198 14.96 -11.93 -15.31
C ILE A 198 14.75 -13.44 -15.50
N ARG A 199 14.12 -13.87 -16.60
CA ARG A 199 13.87 -15.27 -16.94
C ARG A 199 15.16 -16.09 -17.08
N TYR A 200 16.18 -15.54 -17.74
CA TYR A 200 17.48 -16.22 -17.86
C TYR A 200 18.17 -16.35 -16.52
N ARG A 201 18.10 -15.32 -15.67
CA ARG A 201 18.73 -15.35 -14.36
C ARG A 201 18.02 -16.26 -13.37
N LEU A 202 16.70 -16.28 -13.34
CA LEU A 202 15.93 -17.12 -12.41
C LEU A 202 15.82 -18.58 -12.90
N GLY A 203 15.82 -18.81 -14.21
CA GLY A 203 15.44 -20.11 -14.79
C GLY A 203 13.92 -20.31 -14.85
N PRO A 204 13.44 -21.37 -15.54
CA PRO A 204 12.01 -21.58 -15.82
C PRO A 204 11.17 -21.71 -14.56
N LEU A 205 11.62 -22.56 -13.63
CA LEU A 205 10.84 -22.91 -12.45
C LEU A 205 10.61 -21.68 -11.56
N ASN A 206 11.68 -20.97 -11.21
CA ASN A 206 11.58 -19.79 -10.36
C ASN A 206 10.87 -18.65 -11.08
N PHE A 207 11.09 -18.44 -12.38
CA PHE A 207 10.37 -17.39 -13.11
C PHE A 207 8.85 -17.62 -13.10
N GLN A 208 8.40 -18.84 -13.37
CA GLN A 208 6.98 -19.18 -13.31
C GLN A 208 6.44 -19.13 -11.88
N GLN A 209 7.20 -19.63 -10.90
CA GLN A 209 6.84 -19.54 -9.49
C GLN A 209 6.63 -18.08 -9.06
N TRP A 210 7.50 -17.15 -9.49
CA TRP A 210 7.47 -15.77 -9.03
C TRP A 210 6.57 -14.84 -9.86
N LEU A 211 6.39 -15.12 -11.14
CA LEU A 211 5.70 -14.19 -12.03
C LEU A 211 4.44 -14.79 -12.65
N GLY A 212 4.29 -16.12 -12.64
CA GLY A 212 3.16 -16.85 -13.25
C GLY A 212 1.80 -16.63 -12.60
N HIS A 213 1.75 -15.92 -11.47
CA HIS A 213 0.55 -15.68 -10.69
C HIS A 213 -0.10 -14.31 -11.04
N THR A 214 -1.12 -13.93 -10.28
CA THR A 214 -2.24 -13.04 -10.64
C THR A 214 -1.91 -11.65 -11.24
N THR A 215 -2.94 -11.00 -11.79
CA THR A 215 -2.86 -9.67 -12.43
C THR A 215 -2.65 -8.51 -11.46
N TYR A 216 -2.91 -8.68 -10.16
CA TYR A 216 -2.75 -7.59 -9.19
C TYR A 216 -1.28 -7.35 -8.81
N ASP A 217 -0.48 -8.42 -8.77
CA ASP A 217 0.92 -8.36 -8.35
C ASP A 217 1.86 -7.93 -9.49
N ALA A 218 1.50 -8.17 -10.75
CA ALA A 218 2.32 -7.81 -11.89
C ALA A 218 2.72 -6.31 -11.95
N PRO A 219 1.82 -5.33 -11.69
CA PRO A 219 2.21 -3.93 -11.58
C PRO A 219 3.22 -3.64 -10.47
N LYS A 220 3.27 -4.42 -9.38
CA LYS A 220 4.26 -4.26 -8.30
C LYS A 220 5.67 -4.60 -8.79
N LEU A 221 5.82 -5.59 -9.68
CA LEU A 221 7.11 -5.89 -10.31
C LEU A 221 7.56 -4.72 -11.20
N VAL A 222 6.66 -4.16 -12.01
CA VAL A 222 6.99 -3.04 -12.89
C VAL A 222 7.38 -1.79 -12.10
N ASP A 223 6.66 -1.48 -11.02
CA ASP A 223 7.04 -0.44 -10.06
C ASP A 223 8.46 -0.69 -9.50
N ALA A 224 8.77 -1.92 -9.12
CA ALA A 224 10.10 -2.29 -8.64
C ALA A 224 11.19 -2.14 -9.72
N ILE A 225 10.92 -2.54 -10.97
CA ILE A 225 11.82 -2.30 -12.12
C ILE A 225 12.12 -0.81 -12.26
N MET A 226 11.08 0.03 -12.23
CA MET A 226 11.24 1.47 -12.33
C MET A 226 12.07 2.05 -11.20
N ARG A 227 11.83 1.63 -9.96
CA ARG A 227 12.60 2.08 -8.79
C ARG A 227 14.07 1.69 -8.91
N VAL A 228 14.37 0.44 -9.29
CA VAL A 228 15.74 -0.05 -9.50
C VAL A 228 16.45 0.78 -10.57
N ARG A 229 15.76 1.11 -11.67
CA ARG A 229 16.33 1.90 -12.78
C ARG A 229 16.45 3.39 -12.48
N ALA A 230 15.64 3.90 -11.53
CA ALA A 230 15.73 5.27 -11.04
C ALA A 230 16.84 5.46 -9.99
N LEU A 231 17.43 4.39 -9.43
CA LEU A 231 18.51 4.48 -8.45
C LEU A 231 19.67 5.34 -8.95
N GLY A 232 20.19 6.20 -8.07
CA GLY A 232 21.28 7.12 -8.37
C GLY A 232 20.86 8.46 -8.98
N ASN A 233 19.59 8.63 -9.37
CA ASN A 233 19.10 9.93 -9.88
C ASN A 233 18.63 10.90 -8.77
N GLY A 234 18.50 10.43 -7.52
CA GLY A 234 18.17 11.29 -6.38
C GLY A 234 16.73 11.80 -6.32
N PHE A 235 15.80 11.17 -7.04
CA PHE A 235 14.37 11.50 -7.00
C PHE A 235 13.51 10.26 -6.67
N PRO A 236 12.31 10.45 -6.10
CA PRO A 236 11.37 9.36 -5.80
C PRO A 236 10.59 8.89 -7.03
N VAL A 237 10.29 7.59 -7.06
CA VAL A 237 9.22 7.01 -7.88
C VAL A 237 8.01 6.81 -6.96
N PHE A 238 6.96 7.60 -7.18
CA PHE A 238 5.71 7.54 -6.42
C PHE A 238 4.73 6.61 -7.08
N ARG A 239 4.27 5.60 -6.36
CA ARG A 239 3.09 4.84 -6.76
C ARG A 239 1.82 5.58 -6.34
N PHE A 240 0.85 5.63 -7.24
CA PHE A 240 -0.50 6.11 -7.00
C PHE A 240 -1.50 5.15 -7.63
N ASP A 241 -2.70 5.11 -7.06
CA ASP A 241 -3.83 4.48 -7.73
C ASP A 241 -4.42 5.44 -8.77
N ILE A 242 -4.85 4.92 -9.91
CA ILE A 242 -5.41 5.77 -10.99
C ILE A 242 -6.65 6.53 -10.54
N ASP A 243 -7.46 5.95 -9.65
CA ASP A 243 -8.66 6.58 -9.09
C ASP A 243 -8.37 7.59 -7.96
N VAL A 244 -7.10 7.76 -7.59
CA VAL A 244 -6.64 8.89 -6.78
C VAL A 244 -6.26 10.05 -7.69
N ILE A 245 -5.58 9.78 -8.80
CA ILE A 245 -5.15 10.81 -9.75
C ILE A 245 -6.32 11.33 -10.59
N CYS A 246 -7.16 10.43 -11.10
CA CYS A 246 -8.24 10.74 -12.04
C CYS A 246 -9.59 10.44 -11.40
N ASN A 247 -10.18 11.43 -10.72
CA ASN A 247 -11.49 11.30 -10.10
C ASN A 247 -12.26 12.64 -10.06
N ALA A 248 -13.46 12.62 -9.47
CA ALA A 248 -14.34 13.78 -9.40
C ALA A 248 -13.70 15.03 -8.75
N TYR A 249 -12.74 14.86 -7.84
CA TYR A 249 -12.05 15.96 -7.14
C TYR A 249 -10.86 16.52 -7.92
N THR A 250 -10.32 15.76 -8.88
CA THR A 250 -9.14 16.15 -9.66
C THR A 250 -9.46 16.50 -11.12
N LYS A 251 -10.73 16.33 -11.52
CA LYS A 251 -11.21 16.56 -12.89
C LYS A 251 -10.86 17.93 -13.44
N ASP A 252 -11.01 18.96 -12.60
CA ASP A 252 -10.79 20.35 -13.00
C ASP A 252 -9.50 20.94 -12.42
N SER A 253 -8.81 20.23 -11.52
CA SER A 253 -7.59 20.72 -10.87
C SER A 253 -6.76 19.61 -10.21
N MET A 254 -5.45 19.59 -10.48
CA MET A 254 -4.50 18.65 -9.85
C MET A 254 -3.91 19.14 -8.52
N ALA A 255 -4.47 20.17 -7.90
CA ALA A 255 -3.85 20.84 -6.75
C ALA A 255 -3.57 19.90 -5.55
N SER A 256 -4.51 19.01 -5.21
CA SER A 256 -4.34 18.06 -4.09
C SER A 256 -3.24 17.04 -4.35
N ILE A 257 -3.17 16.51 -5.57
CA ILE A 257 -2.15 15.54 -5.99
C ILE A 257 -0.78 16.22 -6.07
N LYS A 258 -0.74 17.45 -6.56
CA LYS A 258 0.49 18.25 -6.64
C LYS A 258 1.09 18.53 -5.26
N GLU A 259 0.26 18.90 -4.29
CA GLU A 259 0.71 19.06 -2.90
C GLU A 259 1.26 17.72 -2.35
N ALA A 260 0.56 16.61 -2.58
CA ALA A 260 1.01 15.28 -2.16
C ALA A 260 2.37 14.89 -2.77
N VAL A 261 2.56 15.13 -4.06
CA VAL A 261 3.84 14.90 -4.73
C VAL A 261 4.91 15.82 -4.17
N TYR A 262 4.64 17.11 -4.02
CA TYR A 262 5.64 18.09 -3.58
C TYR A 262 6.13 17.80 -2.17
N ARG A 263 5.22 17.48 -1.24
CA ARG A 263 5.56 17.02 0.11
C ARG A 263 6.30 15.70 0.08
N GLY A 264 5.85 14.73 -0.72
CA GLY A 264 6.56 13.47 -0.89
C GLY A 264 8.00 13.65 -1.35
N VAL A 265 8.29 14.61 -2.25
CA VAL A 265 9.68 14.86 -2.68
C VAL A 265 10.48 15.50 -1.54
N GLU A 266 9.88 16.37 -0.72
CA GLU A 266 10.53 16.92 0.47
C GLU A 266 10.87 15.82 1.47
N ASP A 267 9.92 14.95 1.78
CA ASP A 267 10.09 13.84 2.71
C ASP A 267 11.15 12.84 2.22
N TYR A 268 11.15 12.56 0.91
CA TYR A 268 12.14 11.68 0.29
C TYR A 268 13.55 12.27 0.37
N LYS A 269 13.70 13.56 0.05
CA LYS A 269 15.01 14.25 0.15
C LYS A 269 15.49 14.31 1.59
N ALA A 270 14.62 14.67 2.53
CA ALA A 270 14.94 14.67 3.95
C ALA A 270 15.40 13.29 4.44
N SER A 271 14.77 12.21 3.95
CA SER A 271 15.15 10.84 4.30
C SER A 271 16.47 10.39 3.68
N ILE A 272 16.81 10.87 2.47
CA ILE A 272 18.11 10.59 1.84
C ILE A 272 19.24 11.38 2.50
N ASP A 273 18.97 12.64 2.87
CA ASP A 273 19.97 13.53 3.44
C ASP A 273 20.25 13.22 4.92
N ASP A 274 19.40 12.42 5.59
CA ASP A 274 19.61 11.98 6.96
C ASP A 274 20.61 10.80 7.02
N PRO A 275 21.83 10.98 7.57
CA PRO A 275 22.84 9.92 7.64
C PRO A 275 22.43 8.75 8.55
N MET A 276 21.39 8.91 9.39
CA MET A 276 20.85 7.85 10.24
C MET A 276 19.79 7.00 9.54
N VAL A 277 19.33 7.40 8.36
CA VAL A 277 18.27 6.72 7.61
C VAL A 277 18.89 5.97 6.42
N GLN A 278 19.04 4.64 6.57
CA GLN A 278 19.60 3.78 5.51
C GLN A 278 18.53 3.16 4.61
N SER A 279 17.36 2.88 5.17
CA SER A 279 16.23 2.23 4.51
C SER A 279 14.92 2.82 5.02
N PHE A 280 14.06 3.25 4.11
CA PHE A 280 12.78 3.86 4.46
C PHE A 280 11.71 3.55 3.43
N VAL A 281 10.47 3.57 3.91
CA VAL A 281 9.25 3.55 3.11
C VAL A 281 8.46 4.77 3.53
N LEU A 282 7.93 5.51 2.55
CA LEU A 282 7.10 6.68 2.81
C LEU A 282 5.91 6.69 1.87
N SER A 283 4.82 7.30 2.31
CA SER A 283 3.67 7.63 1.48
C SER A 283 3.02 8.88 2.05
N GLN A 284 2.21 9.55 1.23
CA GLN A 284 1.25 10.52 1.74
C GLN A 284 0.04 9.79 2.34
N GLN A 285 -1.00 10.53 2.72
CA GLN A 285 -2.16 9.97 3.42
C GLN A 285 -3.43 10.07 2.57
N TYR A 286 -4.40 9.18 2.84
CA TYR A 286 -5.76 9.41 2.35
C TYR A 286 -6.42 10.54 3.14
N ALA A 287 -7.52 11.04 2.58
CA ALA A 287 -8.44 11.92 3.29
C ALA A 287 -8.83 11.29 4.64
N ALA A 288 -8.91 12.15 5.65
CA ALA A 288 -9.40 11.78 6.97
C ALA A 288 -10.83 12.29 7.15
N MET A 289 -11.58 11.59 7.98
CA MET A 289 -12.98 11.87 8.26
C MET A 289 -13.20 13.26 8.89
N PRO A 290 -13.95 14.17 8.26
CA PRO A 290 -14.43 15.39 8.92
C PRO A 290 -15.30 15.05 10.12
N ALA A 291 -15.09 15.72 11.26
CA ALA A 291 -15.86 15.44 12.47
C ALA A 291 -17.36 15.79 12.31
N SER A 292 -17.68 16.77 11.47
CA SER A 292 -19.05 17.17 11.13
C SER A 292 -19.81 16.11 10.33
N ASP A 293 -19.10 15.27 9.58
CA ASP A 293 -19.69 14.39 8.56
C ASP A 293 -19.60 12.92 8.97
N LYS A 294 -19.35 12.65 10.26
CA LYS A 294 -19.18 11.29 10.82
C LYS A 294 -20.40 10.37 10.66
N SER A 295 -21.56 10.92 10.31
CA SER A 295 -22.78 10.16 10.01
C SER A 295 -23.01 9.97 8.51
N GLU A 296 -22.19 10.58 7.65
CA GLU A 296 -22.35 10.54 6.20
C GLU A 296 -21.55 9.38 5.59
N PHE A 297 -22.26 8.49 4.90
CA PHE A 297 -21.65 7.30 4.30
C PHE A 297 -20.53 7.64 3.31
N ASN A 298 -20.78 8.61 2.42
CA ASN A 298 -19.82 8.97 1.38
C ASN A 298 -18.51 9.52 1.97
N SER A 299 -18.59 10.31 3.04
CA SER A 299 -17.41 10.79 3.76
C SER A 299 -16.55 9.63 4.27
N TRP A 300 -17.17 8.54 4.76
CA TRP A 300 -16.44 7.35 5.20
C TRP A 300 -15.86 6.57 4.04
N ASN A 301 -16.60 6.46 2.93
CA ASN A 301 -16.12 5.77 1.74
C ASN A 301 -14.93 6.47 1.07
N GLU A 302 -14.86 7.79 1.17
CA GLU A 302 -13.76 8.60 0.64
C GLU A 302 -12.57 8.71 1.59
N ALA A 303 -12.82 8.58 2.90
CA ALA A 303 -11.79 8.52 3.92
C ALA A 303 -11.10 7.15 3.94
N PHE A 304 -9.80 7.13 4.23
CA PHE A 304 -9.01 5.91 4.48
C PHE A 304 -9.03 4.85 3.36
N SER A 305 -9.59 5.14 2.18
CA SER A 305 -9.77 4.21 1.06
C SER A 305 -10.59 2.95 1.40
N THR A 306 -11.56 3.04 2.32
CA THR A 306 -12.34 1.89 2.77
C THR A 306 -13.51 1.64 1.81
N ARG A 307 -13.28 0.90 0.71
CA ARG A 307 -14.37 0.44 -0.15
C ARG A 307 -15.01 -0.82 0.40
N ALA A 308 -16.34 -0.71 0.56
CA ALA A 308 -17.16 -1.34 1.58
C ALA A 308 -16.58 -1.21 2.99
N ASN A 309 -17.46 -0.86 3.93
CA ASN A 309 -17.06 -0.52 5.28
C ASN A 309 -17.56 -1.63 6.21
N PRO A 310 -16.66 -2.46 6.79
CA PRO A 310 -17.05 -3.58 7.66
C PRO A 310 -17.92 -3.19 8.85
N ALA A 311 -17.82 -1.94 9.27
CA ALA A 311 -18.61 -1.40 10.37
C ALA A 311 -19.99 -0.87 9.94
N LEU A 312 -20.41 -1.06 8.67
CA LEU A 312 -21.82 -0.90 8.30
C LEU A 312 -22.67 -1.89 9.08
N LEU A 313 -23.85 -1.42 9.48
CA LEU A 313 -24.87 -2.23 10.12
C LEU A 313 -25.49 -3.19 9.11
N ALA A 314 -25.70 -4.43 9.53
CA ALA A 314 -26.36 -5.48 8.74
C ALA A 314 -27.89 -5.30 8.74
N THR A 315 -28.35 -4.16 8.20
CA THR A 315 -29.77 -3.78 8.16
C THR A 315 -30.58 -4.69 7.23
N PRO A 316 -31.92 -4.78 7.40
CA PRO A 316 -32.77 -5.57 6.51
C PRO A 316 -32.61 -5.23 5.02
N ALA A 317 -32.39 -3.95 4.71
CA ALA A 317 -32.15 -3.48 3.34
C ALA A 317 -30.84 -4.03 2.75
N LEU A 318 -29.74 -3.97 3.51
CA LEU A 318 -28.45 -4.48 3.06
C LEU A 318 -28.37 -6.01 3.07
N CYS A 319 -29.21 -6.68 3.86
CA CYS A 319 -29.31 -8.14 3.94
C CYS A 319 -30.46 -8.71 3.08
N ASN A 320 -31.09 -7.92 2.22
CA ASN A 320 -32.26 -8.33 1.45
C ASN A 320 -31.99 -9.59 0.60
N ALA A 321 -32.83 -10.62 0.75
CA ALA A 321 -32.67 -11.90 0.07
C ALA A 321 -32.69 -11.82 -1.47
N THR A 322 -33.34 -10.81 -2.04
CA THR A 322 -33.48 -10.64 -3.50
C THR A 322 -32.16 -10.27 -4.20
N GLN A 323 -31.15 -9.81 -3.46
CA GLN A 323 -29.85 -9.49 -4.03
C GLN A 323 -29.01 -10.74 -4.32
N TRP A 324 -29.38 -11.89 -3.76
CA TRP A 324 -28.61 -13.13 -3.91
C TRP A 324 -28.99 -13.87 -5.19
N LYS A 325 -28.00 -14.13 -6.06
CA LYS A 325 -28.16 -14.89 -7.29
C LYS A 325 -27.86 -16.36 -7.08
N ALA A 326 -28.73 -17.23 -7.61
CA ALA A 326 -28.58 -18.69 -7.49
C ALA A 326 -27.28 -19.23 -8.10
N ASP A 327 -26.73 -18.55 -9.12
CA ASP A 327 -25.49 -18.92 -9.81
C ASP A 327 -24.21 -18.48 -9.07
N GLY A 328 -24.33 -17.80 -7.93
CA GLY A 328 -23.18 -17.30 -7.18
C GLY A 328 -22.56 -16.02 -7.75
N SER A 329 -23.13 -15.45 -8.81
CA SER A 329 -22.59 -14.22 -9.44
C SER A 329 -22.70 -12.99 -8.53
N TRP A 330 -21.95 -11.93 -8.86
CA TRP A 330 -21.98 -10.66 -8.13
C TRP A 330 -23.30 -9.89 -8.28
N GLY A 331 -24.05 -10.15 -9.35
CA GLY A 331 -25.27 -9.41 -9.67
C GLY A 331 -25.02 -7.92 -9.96
N LYS A 332 -26.09 -7.13 -9.90
CA LYS A 332 -26.08 -5.66 -10.11
C LYS A 332 -26.77 -4.89 -8.97
N PHE A 333 -26.99 -5.55 -7.83
CA PHE A 333 -27.66 -4.90 -6.71
C PHE A 333 -26.77 -3.78 -6.17
N LEU A 334 -27.30 -2.56 -6.15
CA LEU A 334 -26.65 -1.38 -5.60
C LEU A 334 -27.62 -0.78 -4.59
N PRO A 335 -27.27 -0.77 -3.29
CA PRO A 335 -28.08 -0.07 -2.30
C PRO A 335 -28.24 1.40 -2.68
N SER A 336 -29.43 1.94 -2.46
CA SER A 336 -29.69 3.37 -2.58
C SER A 336 -28.89 4.17 -1.54
N PRO A 337 -28.62 5.47 -1.80
CA PRO A 337 -27.95 6.32 -0.82
C PRO A 337 -28.64 6.31 0.55
N GLY A 338 -29.98 6.28 0.58
CA GLY A 338 -30.76 6.22 1.83
C GLY A 338 -30.53 4.94 2.63
N GLU A 339 -30.43 3.79 1.96
CA GLU A 339 -30.12 2.51 2.62
C GLU A 339 -28.70 2.47 3.19
N LEU A 340 -27.74 3.07 2.49
CA LEU A 340 -26.35 3.19 2.97
C LEU A 340 -26.25 4.14 4.17
N THR A 341 -26.92 5.28 4.12
CA THR A 341 -26.99 6.21 5.25
C THR A 341 -27.66 5.55 6.46
N ALA A 342 -28.76 4.81 6.29
CA ALA A 342 -29.42 4.09 7.37
C ALA A 342 -28.52 3.00 8.01
N ALA A 343 -27.61 2.42 7.23
CA ALA A 343 -26.63 1.45 7.72
C ALA A 343 -25.34 2.09 8.30
N THR A 344 -25.19 3.41 8.22
CA THR A 344 -23.99 4.14 8.66
C THR A 344 -24.19 4.68 10.07
N HIS A 345 -23.41 4.18 11.02
CA HIS A 345 -23.50 4.63 12.41
C HIS A 345 -22.14 5.05 12.97
N ALA A 346 -22.01 6.33 13.35
CA ALA A 346 -20.75 6.97 13.73
C ALA A 346 -19.98 6.19 14.81
N ASN A 347 -20.64 5.76 15.89
CA ASN A 347 -19.96 5.05 16.99
C ASN A 347 -19.39 3.69 16.56
N ALA A 348 -20.09 2.96 15.69
CA ALA A 348 -19.64 1.65 15.23
C ALA A 348 -18.40 1.81 14.32
N LEU A 349 -18.44 2.81 13.45
CA LEU A 349 -17.35 3.18 12.55
C LEU A 349 -16.12 3.67 13.33
N MET A 350 -16.33 4.58 14.27
CA MET A 350 -15.27 5.09 15.14
C MET A 350 -14.63 3.99 15.98
N ALA A 351 -15.41 3.07 16.55
CA ALA A 351 -14.89 1.92 17.30
C ALA A 351 -14.07 0.98 16.39
N PHE A 352 -14.56 0.67 15.20
CA PHE A 352 -13.86 -0.20 14.25
C PHE A 352 -12.52 0.40 13.78
N TYR A 353 -12.50 1.68 13.40
CA TYR A 353 -11.28 2.35 12.94
C TYR A 353 -10.38 2.82 14.09
N GLY A 354 -10.88 2.87 15.33
CA GLY A 354 -10.13 3.41 16.47
C GLY A 354 -9.97 4.92 16.37
N LEU A 355 -11.07 5.62 16.10
CA LEU A 355 -11.11 7.07 15.91
C LEU A 355 -11.94 7.73 17.01
N GLN A 356 -11.62 8.97 17.33
CA GLN A 356 -12.31 9.76 18.33
C GLN A 356 -12.47 11.21 17.88
N GLU A 357 -13.51 11.85 18.40
CA GLU A 357 -13.63 13.30 18.32
C GLU A 357 -12.70 13.95 19.33
N VAL A 358 -11.99 15.00 18.91
CA VAL A 358 -11.16 15.81 19.80
C VAL A 358 -11.64 17.25 19.70
N PRO A 359 -12.04 17.88 20.82
CA PRO A 359 -12.52 19.26 20.81
C PRO A 359 -11.54 20.20 20.09
N GLY A 360 -12.05 21.03 19.19
CA GLY A 360 -11.25 21.97 18.40
C GLY A 360 -10.58 21.38 17.15
N HIS A 361 -10.64 20.06 16.94
CA HIS A 361 -10.14 19.45 15.71
C HIS A 361 -11.26 19.29 14.67
N PRO A 362 -11.06 19.76 13.42
CA PRO A 362 -12.09 19.66 12.36
C PRO A 362 -12.28 18.24 11.81
N ARG A 363 -11.39 17.30 12.17
CA ARG A 363 -11.37 15.92 11.69
C ARG A 363 -11.26 14.97 12.87
N LEU A 364 -11.78 13.76 12.70
CA LEU A 364 -11.56 12.69 13.67
C LEU A 364 -10.06 12.42 13.82
N GLN A 365 -9.65 12.10 15.04
CA GLN A 365 -8.28 11.78 15.39
C GLN A 365 -8.17 10.30 15.75
N ALA A 366 -6.97 9.71 15.63
CA ALA A 366 -6.72 8.38 16.16
C ALA A 366 -6.98 8.38 17.68
N ALA A 367 -7.65 7.33 18.16
CA ALA A 367 -7.81 7.08 19.58
C ALA A 367 -6.43 6.89 20.22
N GLN A 368 -6.25 7.47 21.41
CA GLN A 368 -4.98 7.39 22.14
C GLN A 368 -4.93 6.14 23.04
N PRO A 369 -3.78 5.45 23.14
CA PRO A 369 -3.62 4.33 24.08
C PRO A 369 -3.95 4.73 25.53
N SER A 370 -4.48 3.78 26.29
CA SER A 370 -4.85 3.97 27.70
C SER A 370 -3.61 4.12 28.59
N THR A 371 -3.75 4.95 29.63
CA THR A 371 -2.69 5.25 30.60
C THR A 371 -2.77 4.36 31.86
N SER A 372 -3.54 3.27 31.79
CA SER A 372 -3.72 2.33 32.91
C SER A 372 -2.41 1.85 33.51
N ALA A 373 -2.41 1.66 34.84
CA ALA A 373 -1.22 1.50 35.65
C ALA A 373 -0.41 0.20 35.39
N SER A 374 -1.00 -0.79 34.70
CA SER A 374 -0.30 -2.00 34.28
C SER A 374 -0.48 -2.27 32.79
N ALA A 375 0.53 -2.87 32.17
CA ALA A 375 0.48 -3.23 30.75
C ALA A 375 -0.65 -4.21 30.41
N ALA A 376 -1.00 -5.12 31.34
CA ALA A 376 -2.10 -6.05 31.15
C ALA A 376 -3.47 -5.34 31.13
N ALA A 377 -3.75 -4.49 32.12
CA ALA A 377 -4.99 -3.70 32.16
C ALA A 377 -5.10 -2.77 30.95
N ARG A 378 -4.00 -2.10 30.58
CA ARG A 378 -3.95 -1.26 29.39
C ARG A 378 -4.34 -2.04 28.13
N ARG A 379 -3.79 -3.24 27.91
CA ARG A 379 -4.10 -4.04 26.71
C ARG A 379 -5.56 -4.46 26.64
N GLU A 380 -6.18 -4.80 27.78
CA GLU A 380 -7.62 -5.14 27.85
C GLU A 380 -8.52 -3.94 27.51
N GLU A 381 -8.10 -2.72 27.85
CA GLU A 381 -8.81 -1.50 27.44
C GLU A 381 -8.53 -1.14 25.97
N ASP A 382 -7.26 -1.19 25.57
CA ASP A 382 -6.80 -0.75 24.25
C ASP A 382 -7.33 -1.63 23.11
N ILE A 383 -7.52 -2.93 23.35
CA ILE A 383 -8.09 -3.82 22.34
C ILE A 383 -9.51 -3.40 21.93
N LEU A 384 -10.30 -2.83 22.83
CA LEU A 384 -11.64 -2.33 22.52
C LEU A 384 -11.64 -0.87 22.05
N LYS A 385 -10.66 -0.09 22.50
CA LYS A 385 -10.58 1.36 22.25
C LYS A 385 -9.93 1.73 20.91
N LEU A 386 -8.85 1.04 20.53
CA LEU A 386 -7.95 1.51 19.46
C LEU A 386 -8.31 0.98 18.07
N GLY A 387 -9.39 0.19 17.94
CA GLY A 387 -9.86 -0.35 16.67
C GLY A 387 -8.74 -1.01 15.84
N ASN A 388 -8.76 -0.78 14.53
CA ASN A 388 -7.76 -1.29 13.60
C ASN A 388 -6.31 -0.95 13.97
N THR A 389 -6.05 0.12 14.74
CA THR A 389 -4.69 0.41 15.20
C THR A 389 -4.16 -0.68 16.14
N PHE A 390 -5.00 -1.30 16.97
CA PHE A 390 -4.56 -2.38 17.86
C PHE A 390 -4.15 -3.63 17.07
N VAL A 391 -5.04 -4.13 16.22
CA VAL A 391 -4.88 -5.42 15.53
C VAL A 391 -4.13 -5.32 14.20
N GLY A 392 -4.22 -4.20 13.49
CA GLY A 392 -3.75 -4.02 12.12
C GLY A 392 -3.07 -2.67 11.91
N ALA A 393 -3.48 -1.91 10.90
CA ALA A 393 -2.84 -0.64 10.56
C ALA A 393 -3.59 0.57 11.14
N ASN A 394 -2.84 1.61 11.52
CA ASN A 394 -3.43 2.87 11.98
C ASN A 394 -4.01 3.63 10.77
N PRO A 395 -5.34 3.81 10.64
CA PRO A 395 -5.94 4.39 9.44
C PRO A 395 -5.49 5.83 9.17
N MET A 396 -5.03 6.55 10.19
CA MET A 396 -4.53 7.92 10.05
C MET A 396 -3.06 8.00 9.65
N ARG A 397 -2.30 6.88 9.69
CA ARG A 397 -0.83 6.90 9.59
C ARG A 397 -0.21 5.77 8.79
N ALA A 398 -1.01 4.79 8.39
CA ALA A 398 -0.56 3.67 7.59
C ALA A 398 0.08 4.15 6.29
N ILE A 399 1.16 3.48 5.91
CA ILE A 399 1.74 3.61 4.58
C ILE A 399 0.76 3.01 3.57
N ILE A 400 0.58 3.69 2.43
CA ILE A 400 -0.44 3.36 1.43
C ILE A 400 0.08 3.54 -0.01
N SER A 401 0.02 2.47 -0.81
CA SER A 401 0.45 2.44 -2.22
C SER A 401 -0.29 3.42 -3.11
N GLY A 402 -1.58 3.62 -2.85
CA GLY A 402 -2.41 4.50 -3.66
C GLY A 402 -2.17 5.99 -3.44
N ALA A 403 -1.38 6.40 -2.43
CA ALA A 403 -1.11 7.80 -2.13
C ALA A 403 0.39 8.11 -2.03
N ALA A 404 1.05 8.15 -3.19
CA ALA A 404 2.46 8.53 -3.32
C ALA A 404 3.44 7.61 -2.57
N LEU A 405 3.26 6.30 -2.62
CA LEU A 405 4.22 5.38 -1.99
C LEU A 405 5.57 5.42 -2.71
N ALA A 406 6.62 5.71 -1.97
CA ALA A 406 8.00 5.63 -2.42
C ALA A 406 8.85 4.83 -1.41
N THR A 407 9.97 4.31 -1.90
CA THR A 407 10.94 3.54 -1.12
C THR A 407 12.32 4.12 -1.33
N GLY A 408 13.11 4.14 -0.26
CA GLY A 408 14.52 4.49 -0.35
C GLY A 408 15.33 3.41 -1.08
N PRO A 409 16.55 3.75 -1.54
CA PRO A 409 17.45 2.80 -2.23
C PRO A 409 17.67 1.49 -1.49
N GLY A 410 17.86 1.53 -0.17
CA GLY A 410 18.07 0.33 0.65
C GLY A 410 16.90 -0.65 0.59
N VAL A 411 15.66 -0.15 0.67
CA VAL A 411 14.46 -0.99 0.53
C VAL A 411 14.34 -1.54 -0.88
N THR A 412 14.54 -0.71 -1.91
CA THR A 412 14.45 -1.14 -3.31
C THR A 412 15.44 -2.25 -3.67
N LEU A 413 16.63 -2.21 -3.08
CA LEU A 413 17.68 -3.20 -3.35
C LEU A 413 17.55 -4.46 -2.49
N ASP A 414 17.18 -4.32 -1.22
CA ASP A 414 17.24 -5.42 -0.26
C ASP A 414 15.91 -6.15 -0.11
N LEU A 415 14.77 -5.52 -0.43
CA LEU A 415 13.45 -6.10 -0.26
C LEU A 415 12.77 -6.30 -1.61
N PRO A 416 12.37 -7.53 -1.96
CA PRO A 416 11.53 -7.70 -3.12
C PRO A 416 10.15 -7.05 -2.90
N PRO A 417 9.47 -6.64 -3.98
CA PRO A 417 8.06 -6.28 -3.88
C PRO A 417 7.28 -7.42 -3.23
N PHE A 418 6.24 -7.06 -2.47
CA PHE A 418 5.37 -8.03 -1.80
C PHE A 418 4.47 -8.74 -2.84
N LEU A 419 5.05 -9.75 -3.50
CA LEU A 419 4.44 -10.66 -4.48
C LEU A 419 4.09 -12.00 -3.81
N HIS A 420 3.15 -12.77 -4.37
CA HIS A 420 2.69 -14.06 -3.83
C HIS A 420 1.98 -13.97 -2.49
N THR A 421 1.46 -12.79 -2.19
CA THR A 421 0.46 -12.67 -1.16
C THR A 421 -0.87 -12.42 -1.85
N ASP A 422 -1.30 -13.39 -2.68
CA ASP A 422 -2.61 -13.36 -3.36
C ASP A 422 -3.76 -13.17 -2.36
N LEU A 423 -3.49 -13.47 -1.09
CA LEU A 423 -4.38 -13.24 0.04
C LEU A 423 -4.26 -11.83 0.62
N ASN A 424 -3.09 -11.18 0.66
CA ASN A 424 -2.92 -9.84 1.25
C ASN A 424 -3.09 -8.70 0.23
N ILE A 425 -4.19 -8.69 -0.53
CA ILE A 425 -4.42 -7.68 -1.59
C ILE A 425 -5.28 -6.53 -1.06
N MET A 426 -4.80 -5.80 -0.05
CA MET A 426 -5.45 -4.59 0.46
C MET A 426 -4.43 -3.61 1.03
N TRP A 427 -4.86 -2.36 1.27
CA TRP A 427 -4.08 -1.23 1.79
C TRP A 427 -3.18 -1.52 3.02
N ILE A 428 -3.39 -2.63 3.73
CA ILE A 428 -2.57 -3.07 4.85
C ILE A 428 -1.25 -3.74 4.42
N ASP A 429 -1.09 -4.15 3.16
CA ASP A 429 0.14 -4.76 2.66
C ASP A 429 1.32 -3.78 2.66
N ASP A 430 1.09 -2.53 2.26
CA ASP A 430 2.09 -1.47 2.29
C ASP A 430 2.49 -1.08 3.73
N HIS A 431 1.53 -1.12 4.66
CA HIS A 431 1.83 -1.03 6.09
C HIS A 431 2.73 -2.18 6.52
N CYS A 432 2.40 -3.43 6.14
CA CYS A 432 3.26 -4.58 6.44
C CYS A 432 4.67 -4.42 5.86
N LEU A 433 4.82 -3.87 4.64
CA LEU A 433 6.11 -3.57 4.02
C LEU A 433 6.93 -2.57 4.87
N ASP A 434 6.34 -1.45 5.30
CA ASP A 434 7.00 -0.48 6.18
C ASP A 434 7.40 -1.12 7.52
N ARG A 435 6.46 -1.81 8.17
CA ARG A 435 6.71 -2.47 9.46
C ARG A 435 7.83 -3.50 9.37
N MET A 436 7.80 -4.33 8.34
CA MET A 436 8.83 -5.32 8.04
C MET A 436 10.18 -4.66 7.79
N THR A 437 10.21 -3.59 6.98
CA THR A 437 11.43 -2.80 6.73
C THR A 437 12.03 -2.31 8.04
N ARG A 438 11.23 -1.66 8.90
CA ARG A 438 11.72 -1.15 10.19
C ARG A 438 12.23 -2.25 11.11
N GLU A 439 11.55 -3.40 11.10
CA GLU A 439 11.89 -4.54 11.91
C GLU A 439 13.23 -5.16 11.49
N ILE A 440 13.40 -5.45 10.19
CA ILE A 440 14.60 -6.16 9.70
C ILE A 440 15.80 -5.24 9.52
N MET A 441 15.59 -3.97 9.15
CA MET A 441 16.65 -2.98 8.90
C MET A 441 17.02 -2.17 10.14
N GLY A 442 16.35 -2.40 11.28
CA GLY A 442 16.65 -1.73 12.54
C GLY A 442 16.28 -0.24 12.57
N THR A 443 15.45 0.25 11.64
CA THR A 443 15.11 1.68 11.53
C THR A 443 13.95 2.11 12.41
N LYS A 444 13.45 1.26 13.32
CA LYS A 444 12.41 1.61 14.31
C LYS A 444 12.74 2.83 15.17
N ARG A 445 14.03 3.08 15.40
CA ARG A 445 14.53 4.20 16.21
C ARG A 445 14.40 5.54 15.51
N ASN A 446 14.31 5.54 14.18
CA ASN A 446 14.21 6.75 13.41
C ASN A 446 12.76 7.22 13.46
N ALA A 447 12.58 8.50 13.79
CA ALA A 447 11.29 9.12 13.63
C ALA A 447 10.89 9.03 12.16
N LEU A 448 9.61 8.79 11.90
CA LEU A 448 9.07 9.07 10.57
C LEU A 448 9.34 10.56 10.26
N PRO A 449 9.59 10.91 8.98
CA PRO A 449 9.52 12.30 8.55
C PRO A 449 8.25 12.97 9.11
N SER A 450 8.37 14.24 9.49
CA SER A 450 7.32 14.97 10.20
C SER A 450 5.97 14.86 9.51
N GLU A 451 4.90 14.76 10.31
CA GLU A 451 3.49 14.55 9.94
C GLU A 451 3.14 14.84 8.47
N ASN A 452 2.95 13.78 7.68
CA ASN A 452 2.39 13.81 6.32
C ASN A 452 1.07 14.60 6.30
N GLN A 453 1.11 15.89 5.92
CA GLN A 453 -0.10 16.72 5.88
C GLN A 453 -0.86 16.61 4.56
N ALA A 454 -0.19 16.21 3.47
CA ALA A 454 -0.86 16.11 2.19
C ALA A 454 -1.78 14.89 2.19
N ARG A 455 -3.06 15.16 1.88
CA ARG A 455 -4.12 14.15 1.86
C ARG A 455 -4.71 14.09 0.46
N VAL A 456 -4.85 12.88 -0.04
CA VAL A 456 -5.49 12.60 -1.33
C VAL A 456 -6.82 11.90 -1.13
N VAL A 457 -7.79 12.20 -1.97
CA VAL A 457 -9.10 11.54 -1.94
C VAL A 457 -9.06 10.39 -2.92
N LYS A 458 -9.47 9.22 -2.46
CA LYS A 458 -9.65 8.04 -3.31
C LYS A 458 -11.13 7.87 -3.57
N ALA A 459 -11.60 8.43 -4.68
CA ALA A 459 -13.02 8.47 -5.01
C ALA A 459 -13.43 7.30 -5.90
N ARG A 460 -14.55 6.72 -5.47
CA ARG A 460 -14.69 5.30 -5.19
C ARG A 460 -16.07 4.67 -5.48
N PRO A 461 -16.63 4.50 -6.71
CA PRO A 461 -17.99 3.90 -6.87
C PRO A 461 -18.21 2.63 -6.04
N GLN A 462 -19.42 2.50 -5.47
CA GLN A 462 -19.74 1.38 -4.59
C GLN A 462 -19.66 0.04 -5.35
N PRO A 463 -19.16 -1.03 -4.70
CA PRO A 463 -19.23 -2.34 -5.29
C PRO A 463 -20.69 -2.78 -5.40
N ALA A 464 -21.02 -3.50 -6.47
CA ALA A 464 -22.27 -4.25 -6.51
C ALA A 464 -22.29 -5.25 -5.35
N ASN A 465 -23.46 -5.40 -4.73
CA ASN A 465 -23.68 -6.28 -3.59
C ASN A 465 -22.69 -6.01 -2.43
N VAL A 466 -22.85 -4.85 -1.79
CA VAL A 466 -21.98 -4.35 -0.71
C VAL A 466 -21.79 -5.39 0.40
N ALA A 467 -22.83 -6.10 0.79
CA ALA A 467 -22.76 -7.14 1.82
C ALA A 467 -21.88 -8.32 1.37
N LYS A 468 -22.09 -8.86 0.16
CA LYS A 468 -21.23 -9.94 -0.38
C LYS A 468 -19.78 -9.49 -0.50
N TYR A 469 -19.53 -8.29 -1.02
CA TYR A 469 -18.17 -7.76 -1.16
C TYR A 469 -17.49 -7.62 0.21
N THR A 470 -18.21 -7.10 1.21
CA THR A 470 -17.68 -6.97 2.58
C THR A 470 -17.31 -8.33 3.15
N LEU A 471 -18.23 -9.31 3.07
CA LEU A 471 -18.07 -10.62 3.69
C LEU A 471 -17.05 -11.51 2.97
N GLU A 472 -17.06 -11.54 1.63
CA GLU A 472 -16.22 -12.46 0.85
C GLU A 472 -14.85 -11.90 0.47
N VAL A 473 -14.73 -10.58 0.35
CA VAL A 473 -13.51 -9.93 -0.16
C VAL A 473 -12.86 -9.11 0.93
N TYR A 474 -13.54 -8.08 1.44
CA TYR A 474 -12.90 -7.10 2.33
C TYR A 474 -12.46 -7.73 3.65
N MET A 475 -13.38 -8.42 4.34
CA MET A 475 -13.11 -8.97 5.67
C MET A 475 -11.98 -9.99 5.68
N PRO A 476 -11.97 -11.03 4.81
CA PRO A 476 -10.85 -11.96 4.74
C PRO A 476 -9.54 -11.25 4.38
N THR A 477 -9.55 -10.34 3.41
CA THR A 477 -8.33 -9.69 2.92
C THR A 477 -7.70 -8.76 3.96
N LEU A 478 -8.52 -8.00 4.70
CA LEU A 478 -8.06 -7.21 5.85
C LEU A 478 -7.49 -8.11 6.94
N LEU A 479 -8.15 -9.25 7.23
CA LEU A 479 -7.71 -10.19 8.26
C LEU A 479 -6.32 -10.77 7.96
N TYR A 480 -6.03 -11.12 6.71
CA TYR A 480 -4.74 -11.70 6.36
C TYR A 480 -3.60 -10.70 6.63
N GLY A 481 -3.78 -9.41 6.31
CA GLY A 481 -2.82 -8.38 6.67
C GLY A 481 -2.69 -8.17 8.19
N ILE A 482 -3.78 -8.29 8.94
CA ILE A 482 -3.78 -8.25 10.42
C ILE A 482 -2.96 -9.43 11.00
N ILE A 483 -3.06 -10.62 10.40
CA ILE A 483 -2.24 -11.78 10.76
C ILE A 483 -0.76 -11.51 10.43
N MET A 484 -0.46 -10.98 9.24
CA MET A 484 0.91 -10.62 8.87
C MET A 484 1.54 -9.59 9.82
N ASP A 485 0.79 -8.55 10.23
CA ASP A 485 1.24 -7.56 11.22
C ASP A 485 1.72 -8.23 12.51
N ARG A 486 1.00 -9.28 12.97
CA ARG A 486 1.39 -10.10 14.13
C ARG A 486 2.68 -10.89 13.88
N TRP A 487 2.87 -11.39 12.67
CA TRP A 487 4.08 -12.16 12.31
C TRP A 487 5.32 -11.29 12.16
N ILE A 488 5.14 -10.00 11.85
CA ILE A 488 6.22 -9.00 11.74
C ILE A 488 6.72 -8.56 13.11
N ASN A 489 5.81 -8.31 14.06
CA ASN A 489 6.18 -8.03 15.44
C ASN A 489 5.16 -8.64 16.41
N SER A 490 5.57 -9.72 17.08
CA SER A 490 4.71 -10.48 18.00
C SER A 490 4.74 -9.95 19.44
N HIS A 491 5.35 -8.79 19.70
CA HIS A 491 5.26 -8.18 21.03
C HIS A 491 3.81 -7.76 21.33
N PRO A 492 3.27 -8.01 22.54
CA PRO A 492 1.90 -7.61 22.88
C PRO A 492 1.62 -6.12 22.75
N ASP A 493 2.63 -5.28 22.95
CA ASP A 493 2.52 -3.82 22.88
C ASP A 493 2.95 -3.23 21.52
N SER A 494 3.13 -4.06 20.47
CA SER A 494 3.63 -3.61 19.17
C SER A 494 2.74 -2.58 18.47
N TYR A 495 1.47 -2.48 18.87
CA TYR A 495 0.54 -1.45 18.39
C TYR A 495 0.99 -0.03 18.73
N LEU A 496 1.80 0.17 19.78
CA LEU A 496 2.35 1.48 20.14
C LEU A 496 3.28 2.03 19.05
N LEU A 497 3.96 1.15 18.30
CA LEU A 497 4.84 1.55 17.20
C LEU A 497 4.08 2.09 15.98
N LYS A 498 2.74 2.07 16.00
CA LYS A 498 1.86 2.60 14.94
C LYS A 498 1.47 4.07 15.20
N TYR A 499 2.03 4.65 16.26
CA TYR A 499 1.96 6.07 16.61
C TYR A 499 3.36 6.69 16.43
N ASN A 500 3.41 7.99 16.18
CA ASN A 500 4.67 8.71 16.36
C ASN A 500 4.88 8.87 17.87
N PRO A 501 6.13 8.82 18.34
CA PRO A 501 6.43 9.00 19.75
C PRO A 501 5.86 10.30 20.35
N SER A 502 5.73 11.36 19.55
CA SER A 502 5.17 12.66 19.95
C SER A 502 3.68 12.62 20.29
N ASP A 503 2.93 11.67 19.75
CA ASP A 503 1.49 11.56 19.92
C ASP A 503 1.08 10.69 21.10
N LEU A 504 2.00 9.84 21.56
CA LEU A 504 1.77 8.99 22.71
C LEU A 504 1.74 9.86 23.98
N PRO A 505 0.86 9.54 24.96
CA PRO A 505 0.87 10.22 26.24
C PRO A 505 2.27 10.17 26.88
N LYS A 506 2.71 11.27 27.49
CA LYS A 506 4.04 11.36 28.13
C LYS A 506 4.02 10.70 29.51
N VAL A 507 3.84 9.38 29.54
CA VAL A 507 3.89 8.55 30.76
C VAL A 507 5.05 7.56 30.67
N GLU A 508 5.73 7.35 31.80
CA GLU A 508 6.95 6.53 31.87
C GLU A 508 6.74 5.10 31.35
N LEU A 509 5.56 4.53 31.59
CA LEU A 509 5.19 3.21 31.11
C LEU A 509 5.29 3.07 29.58
N PHE A 510 4.98 4.12 28.82
CA PHE A 510 5.14 4.09 27.36
C PHE A 510 6.58 4.22 26.93
N THR A 511 7.39 5.01 27.64
CA THR A 511 8.84 5.07 27.41
C THR A 511 9.47 3.69 27.61
N GLN A 512 9.10 2.98 28.67
CA GLN A 512 9.56 1.61 28.94
C GLN A 512 9.07 0.63 27.87
N ALA A 513 7.78 0.63 27.54
CA ALA A 513 7.23 -0.27 26.52
C ALA A 513 7.87 -0.03 25.14
N LEU A 514 8.08 1.23 24.73
CA LEU A 514 8.76 1.54 23.48
C LEU A 514 10.23 1.08 23.49
N ALA A 515 10.91 1.14 24.64
CA ALA A 515 12.26 0.62 24.76
C ALA A 515 12.32 -0.91 24.59
N GLU A 516 11.36 -1.65 25.15
CA GLU A 516 11.23 -3.11 24.98
C GLU A 516 10.90 -3.52 23.54
N LEU A 517 10.22 -2.65 22.80
CA LEU A 517 9.87 -2.85 21.39
C LEU A 517 11.07 -2.64 20.43
N MET A 518 12.14 -2.03 20.93
CA MET A 518 13.41 -1.95 20.23
C MET A 518 14.19 -3.25 20.42
N PRO A 519 14.72 -3.85 19.35
CA PRO A 519 15.51 -5.08 19.49
C PRO A 519 16.80 -4.78 20.26
N ALA A 520 16.97 -5.41 21.44
CA ALA A 520 18.13 -5.19 22.31
C ALA A 520 19.44 -5.73 21.71
N ASP A 521 19.35 -6.75 20.85
CA ASP A 521 20.46 -7.46 20.21
C ASP A 521 20.42 -7.35 18.67
N GLY A 522 19.60 -6.46 18.13
CA GLY A 522 19.39 -6.32 16.69
C GLY A 522 18.53 -7.41 16.05
N ARG A 523 17.98 -8.36 16.84
CA ARG A 523 17.08 -9.40 16.31
C ARG A 523 15.64 -8.93 16.24
N ALA A 524 15.02 -9.19 15.11
CA ALA A 524 13.59 -8.98 14.89
C ALA A 524 12.76 -9.73 15.95
N GLN A 525 11.60 -9.17 16.29
CA GLN A 525 10.74 -9.69 17.35
C GLN A 525 9.60 -10.57 16.83
N GLY A 526 9.26 -10.51 15.54
CA GLY A 526 8.24 -11.37 14.94
C GLY A 526 8.82 -12.68 14.38
N PRO A 527 8.06 -13.80 14.37
CA PRO A 527 8.53 -15.06 13.79
C PRO A 527 8.93 -14.93 12.33
N PHE A 528 8.16 -14.20 11.53
CA PHE A 528 8.46 -14.06 10.10
C PHE A 528 9.68 -13.18 9.85
N THR A 529 9.78 -12.03 10.54
CA THR A 529 10.92 -11.12 10.39
C THR A 529 12.21 -11.66 11.00
N ARG A 530 12.15 -12.50 12.04
CA ARG A 530 13.30 -13.29 12.52
C ARG A 530 13.82 -14.23 11.44
N ALA A 531 12.91 -14.98 10.81
CA ALA A 531 13.27 -15.87 9.71
C ALA A 531 13.87 -15.10 8.53
N MET A 532 13.30 -13.95 8.16
CA MET A 532 13.87 -13.08 7.13
C MET A 532 15.28 -12.60 7.48
N GLN A 533 15.50 -12.11 8.70
CA GLN A 533 16.84 -11.70 9.14
C GLN A 533 17.82 -12.88 9.14
N GLU A 534 17.40 -14.07 9.56
CA GLU A 534 18.25 -15.26 9.53
C GLU A 534 18.65 -15.63 8.10
N VAL A 535 17.66 -15.70 7.20
CA VAL A 535 17.87 -15.97 5.77
C VAL A 535 18.78 -14.91 5.14
N ARG A 536 18.56 -13.63 5.45
CA ARG A 536 19.40 -12.52 4.99
C ARG A 536 20.84 -12.65 5.47
N ASN A 537 21.04 -12.89 6.76
CA ASN A 537 22.37 -12.92 7.37
C ASN A 537 23.17 -14.15 6.94
N LYS A 538 22.50 -15.27 6.68
CA LYS A 538 23.15 -16.52 6.23
C LYS A 538 23.24 -16.62 4.71
N ALA A 539 22.48 -15.81 3.97
CA ALA A 539 22.27 -15.93 2.52
C ALA A 539 21.85 -17.36 2.10
N LEU A 540 21.09 -18.03 2.96
CA LEU A 540 20.65 -19.42 2.78
C LEU A 540 19.21 -19.57 3.27
N MET A 541 18.46 -20.43 2.58
CA MET A 541 17.11 -20.79 3.01
C MET A 541 17.16 -21.56 4.33
N LEU A 542 16.11 -21.44 5.13
CA LEU A 542 15.93 -22.25 6.33
C LEU A 542 15.93 -23.73 5.98
N ASP A 543 16.52 -24.57 6.85
CA ASP A 543 16.40 -26.02 6.71
C ASP A 543 14.96 -26.50 6.99
N VAL A 544 14.71 -27.79 6.75
CA VAL A 544 13.37 -28.39 6.91
C VAL A 544 12.85 -28.26 8.34
N THR A 545 13.71 -28.44 9.35
CA THR A 545 13.34 -28.37 10.76
C THR A 545 13.00 -26.94 11.18
N ALA A 546 13.82 -25.96 10.82
CA ALA A 546 13.59 -24.54 11.05
C ALA A 546 12.33 -24.05 10.30
N THR A 547 12.11 -24.54 9.08
CA THR A 547 10.89 -24.24 8.30
C THR A 547 9.64 -24.78 8.99
N MET A 548 9.64 -26.03 9.45
CA MET A 548 8.51 -26.61 10.18
C MET A 548 8.23 -25.85 11.48
N LYS A 549 9.28 -25.46 12.21
CA LYS A 549 9.15 -24.63 13.41
C LYS A 549 8.54 -23.27 13.10
N LEU A 550 9.01 -22.60 12.05
CA LEU A 550 8.45 -21.33 11.59
C LEU A 550 6.96 -21.47 11.27
N LYS A 551 6.56 -22.48 10.49
CA LYS A 551 5.15 -22.72 10.14
C LYS A 551 4.27 -22.88 11.40
N ALA A 552 4.75 -23.62 12.39
CA ALA A 552 4.04 -23.78 13.67
C ALA A 552 3.94 -22.46 14.46
N GLU A 553 5.01 -21.67 14.51
CA GLU A 553 5.02 -20.34 15.13
C GLU A 553 4.07 -19.36 14.43
N LEU A 554 4.03 -19.37 13.09
CA LEU A 554 3.13 -18.53 12.30
C LEU A 554 1.67 -18.90 12.56
N TRP A 555 1.32 -20.19 12.59
CA TRP A 555 -0.03 -20.64 12.94
C TRP A 555 -0.42 -20.23 14.37
N SER A 556 0.45 -20.48 15.35
CA SER A 556 0.20 -20.05 16.72
C SER A 556 0.01 -18.53 16.84
N GLY A 557 0.84 -17.76 16.15
CA GLY A 557 0.71 -16.31 16.05
C GLY A 557 -0.60 -15.86 15.40
N ALA A 558 -1.05 -16.56 14.35
CA ALA A 558 -2.33 -16.29 13.70
C ALA A 558 -3.49 -16.51 14.68
N CYS A 559 -3.58 -17.68 15.33
CA CYS A 559 -4.64 -17.95 16.31
C CYS A 559 -4.70 -16.90 17.43
N ALA A 560 -3.55 -16.49 17.97
CA ALA A 560 -3.49 -15.45 18.99
C ALA A 560 -4.06 -14.11 18.49
N ARG A 561 -3.72 -13.72 17.25
CA ARG A 561 -4.27 -12.50 16.64
C ARG A 561 -5.75 -12.63 16.30
N LEU A 562 -6.21 -13.79 15.86
CA LEU A 562 -7.61 -14.06 15.54
C LEU A 562 -8.51 -13.95 16.77
N GLN A 563 -8.03 -14.35 17.95
CA GLN A 563 -8.73 -14.09 19.20
C GLN A 563 -8.80 -12.59 19.52
N ASP A 564 -7.77 -11.80 19.21
CA ASP A 564 -7.82 -10.34 19.38
C ASP A 564 -8.89 -9.72 18.48
N VAL A 565 -8.92 -10.16 17.22
CA VAL A 565 -9.93 -9.73 16.23
C VAL A 565 -11.33 -10.13 16.66
N TYR A 566 -11.53 -11.38 17.11
CA TYR A 566 -12.81 -11.85 17.64
C TYR A 566 -13.28 -10.96 18.79
N TRP A 567 -12.41 -10.68 19.75
CA TRP A 567 -12.74 -9.87 20.91
C TRP A 567 -13.10 -8.45 20.49
N GLN A 568 -12.26 -7.81 19.69
CA GLN A 568 -12.47 -6.44 19.26
C GLN A 568 -13.72 -6.28 18.39
N TRP A 569 -13.85 -7.07 17.31
CA TRP A 569 -14.94 -6.93 16.36
C TRP A 569 -16.26 -7.47 16.90
N GLY A 570 -16.23 -8.48 17.78
CA GLY A 570 -17.41 -9.00 18.47
C GLY A 570 -18.00 -8.03 19.51
N HIS A 571 -17.22 -7.04 19.98
CA HIS A 571 -17.65 -6.00 20.92
C HIS A 571 -17.94 -4.66 20.25
N LEU A 572 -18.05 -4.62 18.92
CA LEU A 572 -18.47 -3.41 18.22
C LEU A 572 -19.90 -3.01 18.65
N PRO A 573 -20.22 -1.70 18.73
CA PRO A 573 -21.55 -1.24 19.05
C PRO A 573 -22.63 -1.85 18.13
N GLU A 574 -23.73 -2.32 18.72
CA GLU A 574 -24.93 -2.81 18.03
C GLU A 574 -26.10 -1.83 18.24
N PRO A 575 -26.10 -0.67 17.57
CA PRO A 575 -27.16 0.34 17.73
C PRO A 575 -28.53 -0.20 17.27
N GLU A 576 -29.60 0.39 17.79
CA GLU A 576 -30.95 0.03 17.39
C GLU A 576 -31.30 0.59 16.01
N VAL A 577 -31.73 -0.29 15.10
CA VAL A 577 -32.34 0.06 13.81
C VAL A 577 -33.72 -0.59 13.81
N GLU A 578 -34.77 0.20 13.53
CA GLU A 578 -36.16 -0.28 13.58
C GLU A 578 -36.54 -0.94 14.92
N GLY A 579 -35.95 -0.47 16.02
CA GLY A 579 -36.20 -0.97 17.38
C GLY A 579 -35.52 -2.32 17.71
N GLN A 580 -34.55 -2.75 16.89
CA GLN A 580 -33.76 -3.97 17.14
C GLN A 580 -32.27 -3.66 17.16
N PRO A 581 -31.51 -4.16 18.17
CA PRO A 581 -30.05 -4.10 18.14
C PRO A 581 -29.53 -4.74 16.85
N THR A 582 -28.83 -3.94 16.05
CA THR A 582 -28.36 -4.37 14.72
C THR A 582 -26.84 -4.47 14.74
N PRO A 583 -26.26 -5.67 14.49
CA PRO A 583 -24.82 -5.84 14.47
C PRO A 583 -24.20 -5.24 13.20
N THR A 584 -22.92 -4.94 13.28
CA THR A 584 -22.11 -4.66 12.09
C THR A 584 -21.80 -5.95 11.32
N PHE A 585 -21.49 -5.84 10.02
CA PHE A 585 -20.96 -6.99 9.27
C PHE A 585 -19.67 -7.54 9.88
N ALA A 586 -18.81 -6.67 10.43
CA ALA A 586 -17.60 -7.08 11.15
C ALA A 586 -17.90 -7.94 12.38
N SER A 587 -18.88 -7.54 13.21
CA SER A 587 -19.31 -8.32 14.38
C SER A 587 -19.90 -9.67 13.97
N LEU A 588 -20.80 -9.69 12.98
CA LEU A 588 -21.39 -10.93 12.47
C LEU A 588 -20.33 -11.91 11.95
N TRP A 589 -19.38 -11.41 11.16
CA TRP A 589 -18.32 -12.22 10.57
C TRP A 589 -17.34 -12.72 11.62
N ALA A 590 -16.85 -11.85 12.51
CA ALA A 590 -15.91 -12.23 13.56
C ALA A 590 -16.49 -13.31 14.50
N THR A 591 -17.79 -13.23 14.79
CA THR A 591 -18.48 -14.16 15.69
C THR A 591 -19.04 -15.41 15.01
N GLY A 592 -18.91 -15.55 13.69
CA GLY A 592 -19.46 -16.70 12.95
C GLY A 592 -21.00 -16.71 12.86
N ARG A 593 -21.65 -15.56 13.08
CA ARG A 593 -23.11 -15.41 13.15
C ARG A 593 -23.77 -15.00 11.84
N VAL A 594 -23.00 -14.86 10.75
CA VAL A 594 -23.51 -14.40 9.44
C VAL A 594 -24.73 -15.21 8.99
N CYS A 595 -24.68 -16.54 9.10
CA CYS A 595 -25.75 -17.42 8.63
C CYS A 595 -26.99 -17.45 9.52
N SER A 596 -26.92 -16.89 10.73
CA SER A 596 -28.06 -16.71 11.63
C SER A 596 -28.71 -15.33 11.51
N GLN A 597 -28.13 -14.43 10.71
CA GLN A 597 -28.67 -13.08 10.51
C GLN A 597 -29.86 -13.12 9.53
N PRO A 598 -31.01 -12.53 9.88
CA PRO A 598 -32.15 -12.41 8.98
C PRO A 598 -31.79 -11.83 7.61
N GLY A 599 -32.16 -12.53 6.55
CA GLY A 599 -31.89 -12.17 5.16
C GLY A 599 -30.61 -12.76 4.56
N LEU A 600 -29.67 -13.23 5.40
CA LEU A 600 -28.41 -13.87 4.99
C LEU A 600 -28.48 -15.41 4.93
N GLU A 601 -29.61 -16.03 5.25
CA GLU A 601 -29.76 -17.49 5.21
C GLU A 601 -29.63 -18.03 3.78
N SER A 602 -30.19 -17.30 2.82
CA SER A 602 -30.10 -17.61 1.39
C SER A 602 -28.70 -17.35 0.82
N TYR A 603 -27.95 -16.41 1.40
CA TYR A 603 -26.53 -16.26 1.13
C TYR A 603 -25.76 -17.52 1.60
N CYS A 604 -25.94 -17.95 2.85
CA CYS A 604 -25.16 -19.08 3.38
C CYS A 604 -25.48 -20.43 2.74
N SER A 605 -26.73 -20.64 2.32
CA SER A 605 -27.18 -21.88 1.66
C SER A 605 -26.76 -21.97 0.19
N ASN A 606 -26.26 -20.89 -0.40
CA ASN A 606 -25.81 -20.89 -1.79
C ASN A 606 -24.44 -21.57 -1.94
N PRO A 607 -24.31 -22.61 -2.79
CA PRO A 607 -23.03 -23.28 -3.04
C PRO A 607 -22.06 -22.45 -3.90
N GLY A 608 -22.55 -21.48 -4.68
CA GLY A 608 -21.75 -20.60 -5.52
C GLY A 608 -21.08 -19.45 -4.77
N TYR A 609 -21.38 -19.26 -3.49
CA TYR A 609 -20.78 -18.23 -2.65
C TYR A 609 -19.63 -18.77 -1.80
N SER A 610 -18.67 -17.88 -1.54
CA SER A 610 -17.47 -18.24 -0.79
C SER A 610 -17.81 -18.53 0.65
N LYS A 611 -17.43 -19.72 1.13
CA LYS A 611 -17.61 -20.10 2.54
C LYS A 611 -16.77 -19.24 3.49
N LEU A 612 -15.78 -18.49 2.99
CA LEU A 612 -15.06 -17.48 3.76
C LEU A 612 -15.98 -16.38 4.30
N GLY A 613 -17.05 -16.02 3.57
CA GLY A 613 -17.97 -14.98 4.00
C GLY A 613 -18.88 -15.38 5.17
N GLN A 614 -18.83 -16.64 5.62
CA GLN A 614 -19.70 -17.14 6.70
C GLN A 614 -19.16 -16.80 8.10
N GLY A 615 -17.89 -16.40 8.21
CA GLY A 615 -17.30 -15.90 9.45
C GLY A 615 -15.95 -16.52 9.81
N LEU A 616 -15.41 -16.07 10.95
CA LEU A 616 -14.07 -16.37 11.45
C LEU A 616 -14.03 -17.67 12.27
N VAL A 617 -14.88 -17.77 13.29
CA VAL A 617 -14.96 -18.93 14.21
C VAL A 617 -16.17 -19.82 13.93
N SER A 618 -16.10 -21.05 14.42
CA SER A 618 -17.22 -21.97 14.49
C SER A 618 -18.29 -21.51 15.50
N PRO A 619 -19.58 -21.82 15.27
CA PRO A 619 -20.65 -21.51 16.22
C PRO A 619 -20.43 -22.13 17.61
N SER A 620 -19.84 -23.33 17.68
CA SER A 620 -19.56 -24.01 18.95
C SER A 620 -18.53 -23.27 19.79
N TRP A 621 -17.42 -22.84 19.18
CA TRP A 621 -16.40 -22.06 19.88
C TRP A 621 -16.93 -20.68 20.28
N HIS A 622 -17.71 -20.02 19.42
CA HIS A 622 -18.35 -18.75 19.77
C HIS A 622 -19.27 -18.89 21.00
N ALA A 623 -20.07 -19.97 21.07
CA ALA A 623 -20.96 -20.23 22.20
C ALA A 623 -20.19 -20.46 23.50
N GLU A 624 -19.09 -21.22 23.46
CA GLU A 624 -18.20 -21.42 24.60
C GLU A 624 -17.55 -20.12 25.06
N ALA A 625 -16.96 -19.36 24.12
CA ALA A 625 -16.32 -18.08 24.40
C ALA A 625 -17.29 -17.09 25.05
N ARG A 626 -18.53 -16.99 24.53
CA ARG A 626 -19.57 -16.13 25.11
C ARG A 626 -20.01 -16.57 26.52
N ALA A 627 -20.02 -17.87 26.79
CA ALA A 627 -20.43 -18.41 28.08
C ALA A 627 -19.36 -18.27 29.17
N THR A 628 -18.08 -18.23 28.79
CA THR A 628 -16.95 -18.38 29.73
C THR A 628 -16.08 -17.13 29.86
N ALA A 629 -15.97 -16.30 28.82
CA ALA A 629 -15.04 -15.19 28.81
C ALA A 629 -15.65 -13.90 29.35
N SER A 630 -14.94 -13.25 30.28
CA SER A 630 -15.25 -11.91 30.80
C SER A 630 -14.24 -10.85 30.33
N SER A 631 -13.13 -11.29 29.75
CA SER A 631 -12.03 -10.48 29.22
C SER A 631 -11.35 -11.20 28.07
N ARG A 632 -10.53 -10.49 27.30
CA ARG A 632 -9.75 -11.08 26.20
C ARG A 632 -8.83 -12.19 26.70
N ALA A 633 -8.17 -11.97 27.85
CA ALA A 633 -7.28 -12.96 28.48
C ALA A 633 -7.99 -14.26 28.90
N THR A 634 -9.31 -14.23 29.12
CA THR A 634 -10.10 -15.40 29.57
C THR A 634 -10.78 -16.16 28.43
N LEU A 635 -10.55 -15.79 27.16
CA LEU A 635 -11.09 -16.55 26.03
C LEU A 635 -10.56 -17.99 26.03
N PRO A 636 -11.40 -18.98 25.65
CA PRO A 636 -10.91 -20.33 25.38
C PRO A 636 -9.82 -20.27 24.31
N ALA A 637 -8.86 -21.19 24.37
CA ALA A 637 -7.81 -21.28 23.35
C ALA A 637 -8.44 -21.47 21.97
N LEU A 638 -7.95 -20.72 20.99
CA LEU A 638 -8.40 -20.85 19.61
C LEU A 638 -7.42 -21.73 18.84
N THR A 639 -7.91 -22.82 18.28
CA THR A 639 -7.14 -23.76 17.48
C THR A 639 -7.63 -23.79 16.04
N ARG A 640 -6.90 -24.50 15.17
CA ARG A 640 -7.24 -24.60 13.76
C ARG A 640 -8.63 -25.20 13.51
N SER A 641 -9.08 -26.16 14.34
CA SER A 641 -10.40 -26.79 14.19
C SER A 641 -11.55 -25.90 14.63
N ASP A 642 -11.28 -24.85 15.40
CA ASP A 642 -12.29 -23.93 15.90
C ASP A 642 -12.65 -22.84 14.89
N LEU A 643 -11.84 -22.69 13.84
CA LEU A 643 -12.04 -21.73 12.76
C LEU A 643 -13.04 -22.23 11.72
N ASN A 644 -13.60 -21.30 10.96
CA ASN A 644 -14.23 -21.64 9.69
C ASN A 644 -13.24 -22.45 8.82
N PRO A 645 -13.60 -23.64 8.31
CA PRO A 645 -12.69 -24.48 7.54
C PRO A 645 -12.09 -23.81 6.29
N ALA A 646 -12.87 -22.94 5.62
CA ALA A 646 -12.38 -22.18 4.48
C ALA A 646 -11.32 -21.18 4.93
N LEU A 647 -11.51 -20.52 6.08
CA LEU A 647 -10.54 -19.58 6.63
C LEU A 647 -9.27 -20.31 7.09
N ALA A 648 -9.40 -21.47 7.75
CA ALA A 648 -8.25 -22.28 8.16
C ALA A 648 -7.35 -22.63 6.97
N THR A 649 -7.95 -23.08 5.85
CA THR A 649 -7.22 -23.33 4.60
C THR A 649 -6.50 -22.07 4.10
N LYS A 650 -7.13 -20.90 4.18
CA LYS A 650 -6.49 -19.64 3.77
C LYS A 650 -5.36 -19.21 4.69
N VAL A 651 -5.41 -19.51 5.98
CA VAL A 651 -4.27 -19.29 6.87
C VAL A 651 -3.13 -20.26 6.55
N ASP A 652 -3.40 -21.51 6.17
CA ASP A 652 -2.35 -22.42 5.68
C ASP A 652 -1.68 -21.85 4.43
N GLU A 653 -2.47 -21.41 3.44
CA GLU A 653 -1.96 -20.75 2.24
C GLU A 653 -1.13 -19.50 2.58
N LEU A 654 -1.56 -18.69 3.56
CA LEU A 654 -0.82 -17.51 4.02
C LEU A 654 0.52 -17.88 4.69
N VAL A 655 0.54 -18.97 5.47
CA VAL A 655 1.77 -19.52 6.08
C VAL A 655 2.75 -19.98 5.00
N GLU A 656 2.26 -20.71 3.99
CA GLU A 656 3.09 -21.11 2.84
C GLU A 656 3.57 -19.89 2.04
N SER A 657 2.74 -18.86 1.89
CA SER A 657 3.10 -17.61 1.23
C SER A 657 4.25 -16.90 1.95
N ALA A 658 4.22 -16.84 3.29
CA ALA A 658 5.31 -16.27 4.08
C ALA A 658 6.63 -17.06 3.90
N VAL A 659 6.57 -18.40 3.95
CA VAL A 659 7.77 -19.24 3.71
C VAL A 659 8.30 -19.08 2.28
N THR A 660 7.39 -19.01 1.31
CA THR A 660 7.72 -18.78 -0.09
C THR A 660 8.39 -17.41 -0.25
N TYR A 661 7.87 -16.35 0.38
CA TYR A 661 8.49 -15.03 0.33
C TYR A 661 9.95 -15.00 0.83
N LEU A 662 10.36 -15.87 1.77
CA LEU A 662 11.78 -16.00 2.16
C LEU A 662 12.67 -16.46 0.99
N GLN A 663 12.15 -17.32 0.11
CA GLN A 663 12.86 -17.72 -1.10
C GLN A 663 12.93 -16.55 -2.09
N TRP A 664 11.84 -15.78 -2.23
CA TRP A 664 11.86 -14.59 -3.09
C TRP A 664 12.88 -13.56 -2.63
N PHE A 665 12.95 -13.37 -1.32
CA PHE A 665 13.94 -12.51 -0.67
C PHE A 665 15.38 -12.91 -1.02
N LEU A 666 15.69 -14.21 -1.10
CA LEU A 666 17.01 -14.70 -1.53
C LEU A 666 17.29 -14.51 -3.02
N GLU A 667 16.27 -14.63 -3.88
CA GLU A 667 16.42 -14.49 -5.32
C GLU A 667 16.45 -13.03 -5.77
N TRP A 668 15.90 -12.12 -4.96
CA TRP A 668 15.75 -10.71 -5.29
C TRP A 668 17.04 -10.03 -5.78
N PRO A 669 18.23 -10.22 -5.16
CA PRO A 669 19.48 -9.64 -5.68
C PRO A 669 19.80 -10.04 -7.13
N ARG A 670 19.44 -11.26 -7.55
CA ARG A 670 19.64 -11.72 -8.93
C ARG A 670 18.68 -11.01 -9.89
N VAL A 671 17.46 -10.74 -9.45
CA VAL A 671 16.45 -9.98 -10.21
C VAL A 671 16.86 -8.52 -10.34
N VAL A 672 17.33 -7.89 -9.25
CA VAL A 672 17.90 -6.54 -9.28
C VAL A 672 19.05 -6.46 -10.28
N GLN A 673 19.95 -7.45 -10.27
CA GLN A 673 21.03 -7.50 -11.26
C GLN A 673 20.49 -7.64 -12.69
N ALA A 674 19.48 -8.49 -12.91
CA ALA A 674 18.82 -8.66 -14.21
C ALA A 674 18.34 -7.32 -14.79
N ILE A 675 17.69 -6.52 -13.94
CA ILE A 675 17.14 -5.21 -14.29
C ILE A 675 18.25 -4.21 -14.62
N ARG A 676 19.38 -4.29 -13.90
CA ARG A 676 20.52 -3.38 -14.05
C ARG A 676 21.45 -3.72 -15.21
N ASP A 677 21.43 -4.96 -15.71
CA ASP A 677 22.23 -5.34 -16.88
C ASP A 677 21.76 -4.65 -18.16
N GLU A 678 20.46 -4.32 -18.23
CA GLU A 678 19.92 -3.59 -19.36
C GLU A 678 20.36 -2.11 -19.29
N ARG A 679 21.01 -1.66 -20.36
CA ARG A 679 21.55 -0.29 -20.47
C ARG A 679 20.48 0.77 -20.16
N ILE A 680 20.82 1.74 -19.31
CA ILE A 680 19.98 2.91 -19.02
C ILE A 680 19.72 3.72 -20.31
N GLY A 681 18.48 4.14 -20.50
CA GLY A 681 17.97 4.87 -21.66
C GLY A 681 17.29 3.98 -22.70
N ARG A 682 17.30 2.64 -22.53
CA ARG A 682 16.60 1.71 -23.43
C ARG A 682 15.12 1.55 -23.10
N LEU A 683 14.78 1.50 -21.81
CA LEU A 683 13.39 1.34 -21.42
C LEU A 683 12.66 2.67 -21.52
N PRO A 684 11.43 2.69 -22.03
CA PRO A 684 10.57 3.86 -22.00
C PRO A 684 10.34 4.44 -20.61
N SER A 685 10.55 3.67 -19.55
CA SER A 685 10.49 4.14 -18.16
C SER A 685 11.76 4.84 -17.66
N ASP A 686 12.83 4.93 -18.45
CA ASP A 686 14.07 5.59 -18.03
C ASP A 686 14.01 7.11 -18.15
N VAL A 687 14.66 7.83 -17.23
CA VAL A 687 14.82 9.30 -17.35
C VAL A 687 15.48 9.68 -18.67
N ALA A 688 16.54 8.94 -19.02
CA ALA A 688 17.35 9.17 -20.21
C ALA A 688 16.73 8.58 -21.48
N TRP A 689 15.49 8.07 -21.42
CA TRP A 689 14.82 7.54 -22.60
C TRP A 689 14.67 8.65 -23.65
N ARG A 690 15.20 8.39 -24.85
CA ARG A 690 15.10 9.30 -25.99
C ARG A 690 14.45 8.53 -27.12
N VAL A 691 13.24 8.94 -27.51
CA VAL A 691 12.54 8.37 -28.67
C VAL A 691 13.30 8.60 -29.97
N ARG A 692 14.26 9.53 -30.01
CA ARG A 692 14.98 9.89 -31.25
C ARG A 692 16.46 10.17 -31.03
N LEU A 693 17.27 9.14 -31.15
CA LEU A 693 18.48 9.27 -31.97
C LEU A 693 18.49 8.05 -32.90
N PRO A 694 18.48 8.23 -34.24
CA PRO A 694 18.88 7.13 -35.11
C PRO A 694 20.24 6.66 -34.61
N VAL A 695 20.34 5.38 -34.29
CA VAL A 695 21.65 4.75 -34.04
C VAL A 695 22.47 5.09 -35.27
N PRO A 696 23.57 5.87 -35.15
CA PRO A 696 24.45 6.07 -36.28
C PRO A 696 24.81 4.67 -36.79
N PRO A 697 24.71 4.39 -38.10
CA PRO A 697 25.11 3.08 -38.61
C PRO A 697 26.49 2.79 -38.03
N LEU A 698 26.60 1.67 -37.29
CA LEU A 698 27.89 1.22 -36.81
C LEU A 698 28.80 1.18 -38.02
N GLY A 699 29.86 1.99 -37.97
CA GLY A 699 30.76 2.21 -39.08
C GLY A 699 31.21 0.89 -39.70
N GLN A 700 31.29 0.93 -41.04
CA GLN A 700 31.86 -0.09 -41.91
C GLN A 700 33.23 -0.57 -41.46
#